data_AF-A0A0A2Y6A9-F1
#
_entry.id   AF-A0A0A2Y6A9-F1
#
_cell.length_a   1.000
_cell.length_b   1.000
_cell.length_c   1.000
_cell.angle_alpha   90.00
_cell.angle_beta   90.00
_cell.angle_gamma   90.00
#
_symmetry.space_group_name_H-M   'P 1'
#
loop_
_entity.id
_entity.type
_entity.pdbx_description
1 polymer ?
#
loop_
_entity_poly.entity_id
_entity_poly.type
_entity_poly.pdbx_seq_one_letter_code
_entity_poly.pdbx_strand_id
1 'polypeptide(L)'
;MQIFDINIPKKAKDHKILGNMIADSRVLAITEVAAQYQGLVVVVTADMRQANHLAQALQQFSLTAQIFSDWETLPYDNFSPHQEIISTRLSTLFQLQQQQQGVVILPISTLMQRVCPPSYLAQNVFLIKKGQTCRLEQLKLQLIKAGYRAVDQVFEHGEFALRGALLDLYPMGSALPYRLDFFDDEIDSIRTFDVDTQRTIAEIPQIDLLPAHEFPIDEKGIEFFRSNFREKFGEIRRDPEHIYQQISKGTLFAGIEYWQPLFFEQMATFFDYIPINTLFITDEKIQHSGEVFFSDAQLRYESQKVDPMRPLLAPNELWLKMEYVNQYLKDYPRLTLSEQCLAEKASNQNLAIKALPELTVHSQQKEPLKQLRNFIEQFEQPIIFSVESEGRRETLLSLLKPLKIKPTSITSLAQLPQQRFNLMIGAMDRGFIAEQKFAFICETDLLGEKVQTRHRQQQKNVNPDALIRNLAELKIGQPVVHLEHGVGRYDGLTTLDAGGMVAEYLVLRYADEAKLYVPVSSLHLISRYVGGGEENAPLHKLGSDAWARSRQKAAEKVRDVAAELLDVYAKRESRPGFAFKYDREEFQQFADTFPFEETYDQQMAINAVIGDMCQAKPMDRLVCGDVGFGKTEVAMRAAFLAVMNHKQVAVLVPTTLLAQQHYDNFRDRFANLPVNVEVLSRFKTSKEQKNVLTLVKEGKIDILIGTHKLLQGDVDFHDLGLLIIDEEHRFGVRQKEKIKQLRTNIDILTLTATPIPRTLNMAMNGIRDLSIISTPPARRLVIKTFVREQDKRVVREAILREILRGGQVYYLHNDVATIQNCAEKLAELVPEARIGIGHGQMRERELERVMTDFYHQRFNVLVCTTIIETGIDIPSANTIIIERADHFGLAQLHQLRGRVGRSHHQAYAYLLAPPAKLMTKDAQKRLEALSSLDNLGAGFVLATHDLEIRGAGELLGDEQSGQIETIGFSLYMEMLENAMQALKQGKEPSLDELTQAQVEIDLRIPALLPEDYLGDVNLRLSFYKRIAGAKTEEELAELKVELIDRFGLLPNASKNLFEIASLRLQAKPLGIQKIETMATGGFIEFSANTQLDPMFFLKLIQQAPKVYRFDGPQKFRFVKNFEDNQQRLDFVAELIAKISAQNKEII
;
A
#
# COMPACT_ATOMS: atom_id res chain seq x y z
N MET A 1 -7.50 -37.50 -20.72
CA MET A 1 -8.71 -38.34 -20.77
C MET A 1 -9.74 -37.59 -21.58
N GLN A 2 -10.35 -38.20 -22.60
CA GLN A 2 -11.40 -37.56 -23.41
C GLN A 2 -12.74 -37.61 -22.64
N ILE A 3 -13.25 -36.46 -22.20
CA ILE A 3 -14.45 -36.36 -21.34
C ILE A 3 -15.66 -36.04 -22.20
N PHE A 4 -15.56 -35.04 -23.06
CA PHE A 4 -16.56 -34.67 -24.01
C PHE A 4 -15.96 -34.96 -25.38
N ASP A 5 -16.53 -35.90 -26.14
CA ASP A 5 -16.05 -36.25 -27.48
C ASP A 5 -16.36 -35.07 -28.45
N ILE A 6 -15.64 -33.96 -28.27
CA ILE A 6 -15.91 -32.67 -28.89
C ILE A 6 -15.44 -32.73 -30.32
N ASN A 7 -16.35 -32.42 -31.25
CA ASN A 7 -16.02 -32.34 -32.65
C ASN A 7 -15.27 -31.04 -32.98
N ILE A 8 -13.95 -30.99 -32.74
CA ILE A 8 -13.15 -29.77 -32.92
C ILE A 8 -13.09 -29.35 -34.41
N PRO A 9 -13.35 -28.07 -34.76
CA PRO A 9 -13.21 -27.58 -36.13
C PRO A 9 -11.73 -27.46 -36.51
N LYS A 10 -11.38 -27.82 -37.76
CA LYS A 10 -9.96 -27.92 -38.20
C LYS A 10 -9.60 -27.07 -39.42
N LYS A 11 -10.58 -26.47 -40.10
CA LYS A 11 -10.36 -25.71 -41.33
C LYS A 11 -10.95 -24.31 -41.22
N ALA A 12 -10.42 -23.38 -42.00
CA ALA A 12 -11.06 -22.08 -42.20
C ALA A 12 -12.53 -22.27 -42.61
N LYS A 13 -13.42 -21.40 -42.11
CA LYS A 13 -14.88 -21.45 -42.29
C LYS A 13 -15.60 -22.66 -41.67
N ASP A 14 -14.89 -23.54 -40.97
CA ASP A 14 -15.49 -24.61 -40.17
C ASP A 14 -15.96 -24.01 -38.84
N HIS A 15 -17.27 -23.75 -38.75
CA HIS A 15 -17.92 -23.17 -37.57
C HIS A 15 -18.83 -24.20 -36.91
N LYS A 16 -18.55 -24.49 -35.64
CA LYS A 16 -19.33 -25.42 -34.81
C LYS A 16 -19.80 -24.74 -33.54
N ILE A 17 -20.91 -25.22 -32.99
CA ILE A 17 -21.53 -24.68 -31.78
C ILE A 17 -21.69 -25.78 -30.75
N LEU A 18 -21.13 -25.57 -29.56
CA LEU A 18 -21.30 -26.42 -28.38
C LEU A 18 -22.39 -25.85 -27.48
N GLY A 19 -23.49 -26.58 -27.36
CA GLY A 19 -24.63 -26.24 -26.53
C GLY A 19 -24.67 -27.00 -25.20
N ASN A 20 -25.63 -26.63 -24.36
CA ASN A 20 -25.88 -27.19 -23.02
C ASN A 20 -24.69 -26.99 -22.04
N MET A 21 -24.06 -25.82 -22.10
CA MET A 21 -23.00 -25.42 -21.16
C MET A 21 -23.60 -24.93 -19.85
N ILE A 22 -23.61 -25.80 -18.84
CA ILE A 22 -24.13 -25.49 -17.51
C ILE A 22 -22.97 -25.11 -16.59
N ALA A 23 -23.13 -24.04 -15.79
CA ALA A 23 -22.15 -23.62 -14.80
C ALA A 23 -20.73 -23.44 -15.40
N ASP A 24 -19.69 -23.88 -14.70
CA ASP A 24 -18.30 -23.75 -15.15
C ASP A 24 -17.84 -24.91 -16.07
N SER A 25 -18.77 -25.71 -16.60
CA SER A 25 -18.42 -26.78 -17.55
C SER A 25 -17.69 -26.29 -18.80
N ARG A 26 -17.87 -25.02 -19.17
CA ARG A 26 -17.12 -24.35 -20.24
C ARG A 26 -15.61 -24.44 -20.06
N VAL A 27 -15.12 -24.41 -18.80
CA VAL A 27 -13.69 -24.48 -18.46
C VAL A 27 -13.12 -25.84 -18.85
N LEU A 28 -13.85 -26.93 -18.56
CA LEU A 28 -13.44 -28.28 -18.96
C LEU A 28 -13.43 -28.44 -20.47
N ALA A 29 -14.45 -27.95 -21.17
CA ALA A 29 -14.50 -28.05 -22.62
C ALA A 29 -13.32 -27.30 -23.27
N ILE A 30 -13.00 -26.09 -22.79
CA ILE A 30 -11.84 -25.33 -23.26
C ILE A 30 -10.55 -26.08 -22.97
N THR A 31 -10.41 -26.66 -21.77
CA THR A 31 -9.23 -27.44 -21.39
C THR A 31 -9.04 -28.66 -22.31
N GLU A 32 -10.12 -29.38 -22.58
CA GLU A 32 -10.09 -30.56 -23.45
C GLU A 32 -9.78 -30.20 -24.91
N VAL A 33 -10.39 -29.13 -25.42
CA VAL A 33 -10.11 -28.61 -26.75
C VAL A 33 -8.66 -28.16 -26.87
N ALA A 34 -8.14 -27.41 -25.90
CA ALA A 34 -6.75 -26.95 -25.88
C ALA A 34 -5.75 -28.10 -25.79
N ALA A 35 -6.05 -29.18 -25.06
CA ALA A 35 -5.20 -30.36 -24.98
C ALA A 35 -5.19 -31.17 -26.29
N GLN A 36 -6.27 -31.16 -27.07
CA GLN A 36 -6.39 -31.91 -28.32
C GLN A 36 -5.93 -31.13 -29.56
N TYR A 37 -6.02 -29.79 -29.52
CA TYR A 37 -5.66 -28.94 -30.65
C TYR A 37 -4.15 -28.67 -30.67
N GLN A 38 -3.47 -29.11 -31.73
CA GLN A 38 -2.04 -28.86 -31.92
C GLN A 38 -1.81 -27.49 -32.57
N GLY A 39 -2.11 -26.42 -31.84
CA GLY A 39 -1.94 -25.03 -32.29
C GLY A 39 -2.30 -24.03 -31.20
N LEU A 40 -2.40 -22.75 -31.56
CA LEU A 40 -2.83 -21.70 -30.62
C LEU A 40 -4.35 -21.76 -30.43
N VAL A 41 -4.83 -21.62 -29.20
CA VAL A 41 -6.25 -21.49 -28.89
C VAL A 41 -6.51 -20.08 -28.35
N VAL A 42 -7.38 -19.35 -29.01
CA VAL A 42 -7.78 -17.99 -28.62
C VAL A 42 -9.21 -18.02 -28.12
N VAL A 43 -9.42 -17.67 -26.86
CA VAL A 43 -10.74 -17.60 -26.24
C VAL A 43 -11.20 -16.15 -26.15
N VAL A 44 -12.32 -15.85 -26.82
CA VAL A 44 -12.91 -14.51 -26.86
C VAL A 44 -14.11 -14.46 -25.94
N THR A 45 -14.00 -13.66 -24.88
CA THR A 45 -15.07 -13.45 -23.89
C THR A 45 -15.88 -12.18 -24.19
N ALA A 46 -17.07 -12.07 -23.59
CA ALA A 46 -17.91 -10.88 -23.76
C ALA A 46 -17.35 -9.64 -23.03
N ASP A 47 -16.65 -9.86 -21.91
CA ASP A 47 -16.07 -8.83 -21.06
C ASP A 47 -14.81 -9.32 -20.32
N MET A 48 -14.09 -8.40 -19.68
CA MET A 48 -12.85 -8.68 -18.95
C MET A 48 -13.07 -9.50 -17.66
N ARG A 49 -14.26 -9.39 -17.03
CA ARG A 49 -14.58 -10.15 -15.82
C ARG A 49 -14.62 -11.64 -16.11
N GLN A 50 -15.25 -12.02 -17.21
CA GLN A 50 -15.29 -13.40 -17.70
C GLN A 50 -13.90 -13.89 -18.11
N ALA A 51 -13.08 -13.04 -18.75
CA ALA A 51 -11.71 -13.39 -19.11
C ALA A 51 -10.86 -13.74 -17.87
N ASN A 52 -10.90 -12.87 -16.86
CA ASN A 52 -10.18 -13.06 -15.61
C ASN A 52 -10.62 -14.32 -14.88
N HIS A 53 -11.94 -14.54 -14.74
CA HIS A 53 -12.51 -15.72 -14.12
C HIS A 53 -12.06 -17.01 -14.82
N LEU A 54 -12.21 -17.06 -16.14
CA LEU A 54 -11.82 -18.21 -16.96
C LEU A 54 -10.33 -18.53 -16.82
N ALA A 55 -9.47 -17.51 -16.85
CA ALA A 55 -8.03 -17.71 -16.68
C ALA A 55 -7.67 -18.33 -15.32
N GLN A 56 -8.41 -18.02 -14.24
CA GLN A 56 -8.21 -18.67 -12.94
C GLN A 56 -8.69 -20.10 -12.93
N ALA A 57 -9.88 -20.33 -13.49
CA ALA A 57 -10.47 -21.66 -13.52
C ALA A 57 -9.64 -22.64 -14.38
N LEU A 58 -9.00 -22.18 -15.48
CA LEU A 58 -8.15 -23.03 -16.31
C LEU A 58 -6.86 -23.49 -15.61
N GLN A 59 -6.30 -22.66 -14.70
CA GLN A 59 -5.11 -23.04 -13.93
C GLN A 59 -5.34 -24.28 -13.08
N GLN A 60 -6.57 -24.51 -12.63
CA GLN A 60 -6.95 -25.71 -11.87
C GLN A 60 -6.66 -27.02 -12.64
N PHE A 61 -6.73 -26.98 -13.97
CA PHE A 61 -6.46 -28.14 -14.81
C PHE A 61 -5.04 -28.12 -15.38
N SER A 62 -4.12 -27.41 -14.73
CA SER A 62 -2.72 -27.22 -15.15
C SER A 62 -2.58 -26.59 -16.54
N LEU A 63 -3.62 -25.86 -16.99
CA LEU A 63 -3.58 -25.14 -18.25
C LEU A 63 -3.29 -23.66 -17.98
N THR A 64 -2.08 -23.24 -18.27
CA THR A 64 -1.70 -21.82 -18.16
C THR A 64 -2.28 -21.06 -19.35
N ALA A 65 -3.20 -20.14 -19.07
CA ALA A 65 -3.75 -19.22 -20.05
C ALA A 65 -3.16 -17.82 -19.86
N GLN A 66 -2.73 -17.21 -20.95
CA GLN A 66 -2.27 -15.82 -20.97
C GLN A 66 -3.46 -14.91 -21.22
N ILE A 67 -3.53 -13.78 -20.50
CA ILE A 67 -4.57 -12.78 -20.71
C ILE A 67 -3.96 -11.65 -21.53
N PHE A 68 -4.63 -11.25 -22.62
CA PHE A 68 -4.31 -10.01 -23.30
C PHE A 68 -5.18 -8.89 -22.71
N SER A 69 -4.59 -8.12 -21.79
CA SER A 69 -5.28 -7.13 -20.97
C SER A 69 -5.88 -5.99 -21.80
N ASP A 70 -7.07 -5.54 -21.41
CA ASP A 70 -7.64 -4.27 -21.87
C ASP A 70 -6.87 -3.09 -21.26
N TRP A 71 -6.95 -1.91 -21.86
CA TRP A 71 -6.35 -0.67 -21.34
C TRP A 71 -7.00 -0.17 -20.04
N GLU A 72 -8.17 -0.69 -19.68
CA GLU A 72 -9.01 -0.24 -18.54
C GLU A 72 -9.38 1.27 -18.60
N THR A 73 -9.28 1.86 -19.79
CA THR A 73 -9.68 3.25 -20.09
C THR A 73 -10.89 3.25 -21.01
N LEU A 74 -11.72 4.28 -20.92
CA LEU A 74 -12.86 4.44 -21.83
C LEU A 74 -12.41 4.95 -23.21
N PRO A 75 -13.11 4.64 -24.32
CA PRO A 75 -12.77 5.22 -25.62
C PRO A 75 -12.62 6.75 -25.56
N TYR A 76 -11.48 7.26 -26.02
CA TYR A 76 -11.10 8.68 -25.99
C TYR A 76 -10.97 9.28 -24.58
N ASP A 77 -10.60 8.46 -23.58
CA ASP A 77 -10.33 8.98 -22.25
C ASP A 77 -9.14 9.93 -22.20
N ASN A 78 -9.18 10.84 -21.23
CA ASN A 78 -8.05 11.71 -20.88
C ASN A 78 -7.05 11.04 -19.93
N PHE A 79 -7.09 9.70 -19.85
CA PHE A 79 -6.23 8.89 -18.99
C PHE A 79 -5.45 7.92 -19.86
N SER A 80 -4.16 7.78 -19.55
CA SER A 80 -3.34 6.72 -20.09
C SER A 80 -3.56 5.42 -19.32
N PRO A 81 -3.43 4.25 -19.97
CA PRO A 81 -3.43 2.97 -19.29
C PRO A 81 -2.32 2.91 -18.24
N HIS A 82 -2.49 2.07 -17.21
CA HIS A 82 -1.45 1.87 -16.22
C HIS A 82 -0.19 1.23 -16.85
N GLN A 83 1.00 1.62 -16.39
CA GLN A 83 2.29 1.11 -16.94
C GLN A 83 2.37 -0.43 -16.88
N GLU A 84 1.86 -1.05 -15.82
CA GLU A 84 1.80 -2.51 -15.66
C GLU A 84 0.90 -3.19 -16.72
N ILE A 85 -0.19 -2.53 -17.13
CA ILE A 85 -1.08 -3.03 -18.20
C ILE A 85 -0.35 -2.98 -19.54
N ILE A 86 0.31 -1.86 -19.84
CA ILE A 86 1.11 -1.69 -21.07
C ILE A 86 2.24 -2.74 -21.10
N SER A 87 2.96 -2.89 -19.99
CA SER A 87 4.01 -3.89 -19.78
C SER A 87 3.51 -5.31 -20.08
N THR A 88 2.37 -5.70 -19.50
CA THR A 88 1.76 -7.02 -19.72
C THR A 88 1.32 -7.20 -21.18
N ARG A 89 0.71 -6.18 -21.79
CA ARG A 89 0.26 -6.23 -23.18
C ARG A 89 1.43 -6.40 -24.16
N LEU A 90 2.49 -5.61 -23.99
CA LEU A 90 3.70 -5.70 -24.80
C LEU A 90 4.36 -7.08 -24.67
N SER A 91 4.43 -7.61 -23.44
CA SER A 91 4.94 -8.96 -23.18
C SER A 91 4.14 -10.03 -23.91
N THR A 92 2.80 -9.98 -23.81
CA THR A 92 1.91 -10.91 -24.51
C THR A 92 2.06 -10.80 -26.02
N LEU A 93 2.08 -9.59 -26.60
CA LEU A 93 2.26 -9.40 -28.04
C LEU A 93 3.61 -9.92 -28.53
N PHE A 94 4.68 -9.71 -27.76
CA PHE A 94 6.01 -10.22 -28.08
C PHE A 94 6.05 -11.75 -28.04
N GLN A 95 5.44 -12.38 -27.03
CA GLN A 95 5.37 -13.83 -26.90
C GLN A 95 4.54 -14.48 -28.02
N LEU A 96 3.41 -13.86 -28.40
CA LEU A 96 2.54 -14.35 -29.47
C LEU A 96 3.25 -14.51 -30.82
N GLN A 97 4.27 -13.68 -31.12
CA GLN A 97 5.04 -13.79 -32.35
C GLN A 97 5.85 -15.09 -32.44
N GLN A 98 6.27 -15.65 -31.30
CA GLN A 98 7.08 -16.87 -31.24
C GLN A 98 6.25 -18.11 -30.88
N GLN A 99 5.08 -17.90 -30.27
CA GLN A 99 4.27 -18.96 -29.70
C GLN A 99 3.40 -19.66 -30.75
N GLN A 100 3.65 -20.96 -30.92
CA GLN A 100 2.88 -21.81 -31.85
C GLN A 100 1.75 -22.59 -31.15
N GLN A 101 1.78 -22.71 -29.82
CA GLN A 101 0.84 -23.46 -29.02
C GLN A 101 0.59 -22.78 -27.67
N GLY A 102 -0.64 -22.85 -27.17
CA GLY A 102 -1.03 -22.30 -25.87
C GLY A 102 -2.44 -21.74 -25.89
N VAL A 103 -2.85 -21.13 -24.78
CA VAL A 103 -4.18 -20.52 -24.63
C VAL A 103 -4.06 -19.05 -24.33
N VAL A 104 -4.76 -18.23 -25.11
CA VAL A 104 -4.80 -16.77 -24.96
C VAL A 104 -6.26 -16.36 -24.77
N ILE A 105 -6.53 -15.55 -23.76
CA ILE A 105 -7.88 -15.08 -23.42
C ILE A 105 -7.91 -13.56 -23.58
N LEU A 106 -8.94 -13.07 -24.25
CA LEU A 106 -9.18 -11.64 -24.39
C LEU A 106 -10.68 -11.33 -24.53
N PRO A 107 -11.14 -10.17 -24.05
CA PRO A 107 -12.51 -9.73 -24.30
C PRO A 107 -12.67 -9.21 -25.74
N ILE A 108 -13.92 -9.17 -26.21
CA ILE A 108 -14.25 -8.68 -27.55
C ILE A 108 -13.84 -7.21 -27.77
N SER A 109 -13.91 -6.36 -26.74
CA SER A 109 -13.46 -4.96 -26.80
C SER A 109 -11.97 -4.85 -27.20
N THR A 110 -11.12 -5.68 -26.57
CA THR A 110 -9.69 -5.75 -26.86
C THR A 110 -9.40 -6.37 -28.23
N LEU A 111 -10.17 -7.40 -28.64
CA LEU A 111 -10.01 -8.01 -29.98
C LEU A 111 -10.33 -7.01 -31.10
N MET A 112 -11.31 -6.13 -30.89
CA MET A 112 -11.67 -5.07 -31.83
C MET A 112 -10.61 -3.98 -31.90
N GLN A 113 -9.81 -3.81 -30.87
CA GLN A 113 -8.78 -2.77 -30.82
C GLN A 113 -7.65 -3.06 -31.81
N ARG A 114 -7.22 -2.03 -32.54
CA ARG A 114 -6.00 -2.07 -33.34
C ARG A 114 -4.79 -1.94 -32.43
N VAL A 115 -3.71 -2.62 -32.79
CA VAL A 115 -2.48 -2.71 -32.00
C VAL A 115 -1.29 -2.22 -32.83
N CYS A 116 -0.15 -2.00 -32.16
CA CYS A 116 1.08 -1.62 -32.83
C CYS A 116 1.53 -2.70 -33.83
N PRO A 117 2.24 -2.37 -34.91
CA PRO A 117 2.71 -3.35 -35.88
C PRO A 117 3.73 -4.33 -35.28
N PRO A 118 3.73 -5.63 -35.68
CA PRO A 118 4.74 -6.59 -35.23
C PRO A 118 6.18 -6.15 -35.50
N SER A 119 6.41 -5.41 -36.59
CA SER A 119 7.70 -4.84 -36.96
C SER A 119 8.23 -3.83 -35.94
N TYR A 120 7.34 -3.06 -35.30
CA TYR A 120 7.73 -2.09 -34.28
C TYR A 120 8.29 -2.79 -33.04
N LEU A 121 7.64 -3.85 -32.55
CA LEU A 121 8.15 -4.62 -31.42
C LEU A 121 9.47 -5.31 -31.78
N ALA A 122 9.53 -5.99 -32.93
CA ALA A 122 10.73 -6.72 -33.34
C ALA A 122 11.97 -5.82 -33.50
N GLN A 123 11.81 -4.55 -33.89
CA GLN A 123 12.91 -3.60 -34.07
C GLN A 123 13.38 -2.95 -32.76
N ASN A 124 12.53 -2.92 -31.74
CA ASN A 124 12.78 -2.20 -30.48
C ASN A 124 12.97 -3.13 -29.27
N VAL A 125 13.18 -4.43 -29.51
CA VAL A 125 13.60 -5.37 -28.46
C VAL A 125 15.12 -5.35 -28.36
N PHE A 126 15.63 -5.06 -27.16
CA PHE A 126 17.06 -5.08 -26.86
C PHE A 126 17.37 -6.21 -25.89
N LEU A 127 18.36 -7.03 -26.23
CA LEU A 127 18.86 -8.09 -25.36
C LEU A 127 20.15 -7.59 -24.70
N ILE A 128 20.16 -7.57 -23.37
CA ILE A 128 21.34 -7.18 -22.58
C ILE A 128 21.85 -8.42 -21.85
N LYS A 129 23.13 -8.73 -22.03
CA LYS A 129 23.77 -9.91 -21.42
C LYS A 129 24.93 -9.52 -20.50
N LYS A 130 25.19 -10.35 -19.50
CA LYS A 130 26.43 -10.31 -18.73
C LYS A 130 27.64 -10.48 -19.66
N GLY A 131 28.67 -9.66 -19.46
CA GLY A 131 29.89 -9.60 -20.27
C GLY A 131 29.74 -8.87 -21.62
N GLN A 132 28.61 -8.19 -21.85
CA GLN A 132 28.45 -7.38 -23.05
C GLN A 132 29.22 -6.07 -22.91
N THR A 133 30.07 -5.77 -23.88
CA THR A 133 30.73 -4.46 -23.99
C THR A 133 29.73 -3.41 -24.45
N CYS A 134 29.30 -2.53 -23.55
CA CYS A 134 28.37 -1.45 -23.82
C CYS A 134 28.73 -0.23 -22.97
N ARG A 135 28.85 0.94 -23.62
CA ARG A 135 29.07 2.20 -22.91
C ARG A 135 27.78 2.66 -22.25
N LEU A 136 27.86 3.00 -20.97
CA LEU A 136 26.73 3.45 -20.16
C LEU A 136 25.97 4.64 -20.79
N GLU A 137 26.69 5.63 -21.35
CA GLU A 137 26.06 6.77 -22.06
C GLU A 137 25.32 6.37 -23.34
N GLN A 138 25.79 5.33 -24.04
CA GLN A 138 25.09 4.84 -25.23
C GLN A 138 23.81 4.09 -24.84
N LEU A 139 23.87 3.28 -23.78
CA LEU A 139 22.71 2.58 -23.25
C LEU A 139 21.65 3.56 -22.75
N LYS A 140 22.06 4.64 -22.05
CA LYS A 140 21.17 5.74 -21.66
C LYS A 140 20.41 6.33 -22.84
N LEU A 141 21.12 6.67 -23.92
CA LEU A 141 20.49 7.22 -25.12
C LEU A 141 19.55 6.20 -25.80
N GLN A 142 19.87 4.91 -25.75
CA GLN A 142 18.99 3.84 -26.24
C GLN A 142 17.72 3.73 -25.40
N LEU A 143 17.82 3.78 -24.07
CA LEU A 143 16.67 3.76 -23.16
C LEU A 143 15.73 4.94 -23.39
N ILE A 144 16.28 6.16 -23.53
CA ILE A 144 15.49 7.35 -23.84
C ILE A 144 14.78 7.21 -25.20
N LYS A 145 15.46 6.68 -26.22
CA LYS A 145 14.86 6.42 -27.54
C LYS A 145 13.77 5.35 -27.49
N ALA A 146 13.94 4.33 -26.63
CA ALA A 146 12.93 3.31 -26.35
C ALA A 146 11.76 3.84 -25.50
N GLY A 147 11.86 5.08 -25.02
CA GLY A 147 10.82 5.81 -24.30
C GLY A 147 10.86 5.70 -22.78
N TYR A 148 11.95 5.18 -22.22
CA TYR A 148 12.12 5.10 -20.78
C TYR A 148 12.37 6.48 -20.16
N ARG A 149 11.81 6.68 -18.96
CA ARG A 149 11.94 7.93 -18.20
C ARG A 149 13.17 7.86 -17.29
N ALA A 150 14.03 8.86 -17.39
CA ALA A 150 15.14 9.04 -16.47
C ALA A 150 14.61 9.60 -15.14
N VAL A 151 14.84 8.88 -14.05
CA VAL A 151 14.43 9.23 -12.69
C VAL A 151 15.61 9.08 -11.72
N ASP A 152 15.51 9.69 -10.55
CA ASP A 152 16.55 9.53 -9.51
C ASP A 152 16.48 8.16 -8.83
N GLN A 153 15.27 7.59 -8.77
CA GLN A 153 14.99 6.29 -8.18
C GLN A 153 13.84 5.58 -8.91
N VAL A 154 14.06 4.30 -9.20
CA VAL A 154 13.13 3.47 -9.97
C VAL A 154 12.09 2.83 -9.06
N PHE A 155 10.81 3.02 -9.41
CA PHE A 155 9.67 2.44 -8.72
C PHE A 155 8.68 1.75 -9.69
N GLU A 156 8.48 2.30 -10.87
CA GLU A 156 7.49 1.82 -11.85
C GLU A 156 8.14 1.27 -13.12
N HIS A 157 7.41 0.45 -13.88
CA HIS A 157 7.83 0.04 -15.22
C HIS A 157 8.07 1.26 -16.14
N GLY A 158 9.07 1.15 -17.02
CA GLY A 158 9.42 2.22 -17.95
C GLY A 158 10.35 3.29 -17.35
N GLU A 159 10.90 3.06 -16.16
CA GLU A 159 11.83 3.97 -15.48
C GLU A 159 13.26 3.42 -15.47
N PHE A 160 14.23 4.34 -15.47
CA PHE A 160 15.62 4.01 -15.22
C PHE A 160 16.34 5.11 -14.43
N ALA A 161 17.35 4.73 -13.66
CA ALA A 161 18.21 5.63 -12.89
C ALA A 161 19.69 5.29 -13.10
N LEU A 162 20.53 6.31 -13.21
CA LEU A 162 21.98 6.18 -13.37
C LEU A 162 22.69 6.64 -12.11
N ARG A 163 23.57 5.81 -11.57
CA ARG A 163 24.31 6.07 -10.32
C ARG A 163 25.75 5.60 -10.44
N GLY A 164 26.63 6.48 -10.92
CA GLY A 164 28.03 6.12 -11.17
C GLY A 164 28.15 4.98 -12.18
N ALA A 165 28.63 3.82 -11.73
CA ALA A 165 28.76 2.60 -12.53
C ALA A 165 27.51 1.71 -12.50
N LEU A 166 26.45 2.10 -11.80
CA LEU A 166 25.21 1.33 -11.70
C LEU A 166 24.12 1.93 -12.60
N LEU A 167 23.34 1.06 -13.24
CA LEU A 167 22.10 1.41 -13.93
C LEU A 167 20.95 0.58 -13.36
N ASP A 168 20.02 1.25 -12.69
CA ASP A 168 18.75 0.66 -12.27
C ASP A 168 17.71 0.86 -13.37
N LEU A 169 16.96 -0.19 -13.69
CA LEU A 169 16.02 -0.20 -14.81
C LEU A 169 14.83 -1.09 -14.48
N TYR A 170 13.62 -0.61 -14.76
CA TYR A 170 12.43 -1.46 -14.72
C TYR A 170 11.87 -1.67 -16.13
N PRO A 171 12.27 -2.75 -16.82
CA PRO A 171 11.88 -2.96 -18.20
C PRO A 171 10.42 -3.38 -18.34
N MET A 172 9.79 -2.91 -19.42
CA MET A 172 8.49 -3.42 -19.86
C MET A 172 8.59 -4.91 -20.16
N GLY A 173 7.58 -5.66 -19.72
CA GLY A 173 7.47 -7.11 -19.86
C GLY A 173 8.12 -7.94 -18.76
N SER A 174 8.89 -7.33 -17.85
CA SER A 174 9.42 -7.99 -16.65
C SER A 174 8.50 -7.80 -15.45
N ALA A 175 8.50 -8.79 -14.54
CA ALA A 175 7.83 -8.70 -13.24
C ALA A 175 8.69 -8.02 -12.14
N LEU A 176 10.02 -7.92 -12.35
CA LEU A 176 10.96 -7.34 -11.38
C LEU A 176 11.92 -6.37 -12.07
N PRO A 177 12.38 -5.31 -11.40
CA PRO A 177 13.40 -4.41 -11.94
C PRO A 177 14.80 -5.01 -11.80
N TYR A 178 15.75 -4.44 -12.53
CA TYR A 178 17.13 -4.91 -12.63
C TYR A 178 18.14 -3.79 -12.36
N ARG A 179 19.22 -4.15 -11.68
CA ARG A 179 20.43 -3.36 -11.47
C ARG A 179 21.56 -3.94 -12.30
N LEU A 180 22.08 -3.15 -13.23
CA LEU A 180 23.25 -3.46 -14.05
C LEU A 180 24.48 -2.82 -13.41
N ASP A 181 25.49 -3.64 -13.12
CA ASP A 181 26.79 -3.19 -12.61
C ASP A 181 27.80 -3.16 -13.77
N PHE A 182 28.42 -2.00 -14.00
CA PHE A 182 29.38 -1.78 -15.07
C PHE A 182 30.80 -1.77 -14.52
N PHE A 183 31.70 -2.49 -15.20
CA PHE A 183 33.13 -2.38 -15.01
C PHE A 183 33.75 -1.84 -16.31
N ASP A 184 34.24 -0.60 -16.28
CA ASP A 184 34.63 0.15 -17.46
C ASP A 184 33.50 0.26 -18.51
N ASP A 185 33.68 -0.37 -19.68
CA ASP A 185 32.72 -0.40 -20.78
C ASP A 185 32.01 -1.78 -20.88
N GLU A 186 32.04 -2.62 -19.83
CA GLU A 186 31.48 -3.97 -19.81
C GLU A 186 30.48 -4.17 -18.66
N ILE A 187 29.41 -4.94 -18.91
CA ILE A 187 28.43 -5.31 -17.88
C ILE A 187 28.98 -6.48 -17.05
N ASP A 188 29.39 -6.19 -15.82
CA ASP A 188 29.95 -7.19 -14.90
C ASP A 188 28.86 -8.07 -14.28
N SER A 189 27.76 -7.49 -13.81
CA SER A 189 26.66 -8.28 -13.24
C SER A 189 25.29 -7.66 -13.51
N ILE A 190 24.27 -8.52 -13.58
CA ILE A 190 22.86 -8.12 -13.70
C ILE A 190 22.12 -8.75 -12.53
N ARG A 191 21.48 -7.93 -11.71
CA ARG A 191 20.78 -8.38 -10.49
C ARG A 191 19.35 -7.89 -10.47
N THR A 192 18.41 -8.70 -10.03
CA THR A 192 17.08 -8.20 -9.66
C THR A 192 17.17 -7.41 -8.36
N PHE A 193 16.31 -6.42 -8.19
CA PHE A 193 16.17 -5.70 -6.91
C PHE A 193 14.71 -5.48 -6.55
N ASP A 194 14.44 -5.17 -5.29
CA ASP A 194 13.10 -4.88 -4.79
C ASP A 194 12.85 -3.35 -4.78
N VAL A 195 11.73 -2.89 -5.33
CA VAL A 195 11.44 -1.45 -5.50
C VAL A 195 11.25 -0.70 -4.18
N ASP A 196 10.83 -1.39 -3.11
CA ASP A 196 10.57 -0.75 -1.83
C ASP A 196 11.87 -0.61 -1.02
N THR A 197 12.63 -1.70 -0.94
CA THR A 197 13.89 -1.74 -0.18
C THR A 197 15.09 -1.20 -0.96
N GLN A 198 14.99 -1.16 -2.30
CA GLN A 198 16.06 -0.80 -3.25
C GLN A 198 17.29 -1.72 -3.15
N ARG A 199 17.12 -2.92 -2.59
CA ARG A 199 18.18 -3.92 -2.36
C ARG A 199 18.14 -5.02 -3.39
N THR A 200 19.33 -5.55 -3.71
CA THR A 200 19.47 -6.66 -4.64
C THR A 200 18.91 -7.97 -4.09
N ILE A 201 18.30 -8.79 -4.96
CA ILE A 201 17.64 -10.06 -4.63
C ILE A 201 18.47 -11.24 -5.18
N ALA A 202 18.62 -11.31 -6.50
CA ALA A 202 19.30 -12.44 -7.17
C ALA A 202 20.02 -11.99 -8.44
N GLU A 203 21.12 -12.67 -8.80
CA GLU A 203 21.85 -12.43 -10.05
C GLU A 203 21.24 -13.25 -11.21
N ILE A 204 21.20 -12.66 -12.40
CA ILE A 204 20.67 -13.27 -13.62
C ILE A 204 21.62 -13.07 -14.81
N PRO A 205 21.56 -13.93 -15.85
CA PRO A 205 22.53 -13.88 -16.95
C PRO A 205 22.18 -12.87 -18.06
N GLN A 206 20.90 -12.56 -18.26
CA GLN A 206 20.42 -11.69 -19.35
C GLN A 206 19.06 -11.09 -19.05
N ILE A 207 18.73 -9.98 -19.72
CA ILE A 207 17.41 -9.34 -19.69
C ILE A 207 16.94 -8.99 -21.11
N ASP A 208 15.64 -9.12 -21.32
CA ASP A 208 14.95 -8.65 -22.53
C ASP A 208 14.29 -7.30 -22.23
N LEU A 209 14.57 -6.30 -23.04
CA LEU A 209 14.04 -4.95 -22.91
C LEU A 209 13.05 -4.68 -24.04
N LEU A 210 11.78 -4.53 -23.68
CA LEU A 210 10.72 -4.06 -24.57
C LEU A 210 10.66 -2.52 -24.57
N PRO A 211 10.09 -1.87 -25.61
CA PRO A 211 9.88 -0.42 -25.61
C PRO A 211 8.93 0.00 -24.47
N ALA A 212 9.05 1.25 -24.01
CA ALA A 212 8.23 1.76 -22.91
C ALA A 212 6.74 1.94 -23.29
N HIS A 213 6.45 2.12 -24.58
CA HIS A 213 5.10 2.39 -25.08
C HIS A 213 4.78 1.55 -26.32
N GLU A 214 3.48 1.38 -26.60
CA GLU A 214 2.97 0.74 -27.82
C GLU A 214 3.14 1.60 -29.09
N PHE A 215 3.89 2.71 -29.03
CA PHE A 215 4.18 3.57 -30.17
C PHE A 215 5.55 4.25 -30.04
N PRO A 216 6.22 4.56 -31.17
CA PRO A 216 7.54 5.19 -31.17
C PRO A 216 7.47 6.63 -30.66
N ILE A 217 8.42 7.00 -29.80
CA ILE A 217 8.58 8.38 -29.30
C ILE A 217 9.96 8.97 -29.63
N ASP A 218 10.73 8.29 -30.47
CA ASP A 218 11.97 8.82 -31.00
C ASP A 218 11.72 9.98 -31.98
N GLU A 219 12.78 10.69 -32.37
CA GLU A 219 12.67 11.86 -33.26
C GLU A 219 11.94 11.51 -34.57
N LYS A 220 12.16 10.31 -35.10
CA LYS A 220 11.48 9.81 -36.30
C LYS A 220 9.99 9.58 -36.06
N GLY A 221 9.61 8.93 -34.96
CA GLY A 221 8.21 8.75 -34.56
C GLY A 221 7.48 10.08 -34.37
N ILE A 222 8.12 11.07 -33.75
CA ILE A 222 7.56 12.42 -33.55
C ILE A 222 7.41 13.16 -34.90
N GLU A 223 8.40 13.10 -35.78
CA GLU A 223 8.32 13.72 -37.10
C GLU A 223 7.19 13.10 -37.94
N PHE A 224 7.09 11.77 -37.90
CA PHE A 224 6.03 11.01 -38.58
C PHE A 224 4.64 11.40 -38.04
N PHE A 225 4.48 11.45 -36.72
CA PHE A 225 3.27 11.96 -36.07
C PHE A 225 2.93 13.37 -36.57
N ARG A 226 3.90 14.29 -36.58
CA ARG A 226 3.68 15.68 -37.01
C ARG A 226 3.27 15.78 -38.48
N SER A 227 3.77 14.90 -39.34
CA SER A 227 3.37 14.85 -40.75
C SER A 227 1.91 14.41 -40.87
N ASN A 228 1.56 13.27 -40.29
CA ASN A 228 0.21 12.69 -40.37
C ASN A 228 -0.83 13.56 -39.68
N PHE A 229 -0.47 14.20 -38.56
CA PHE A 229 -1.35 15.13 -37.87
C PHE A 229 -1.77 16.29 -38.78
N ARG A 230 -0.80 16.87 -39.51
CA ARG A 230 -1.04 17.98 -40.45
C ARG A 230 -1.90 17.56 -41.61
N GLU A 231 -1.62 16.39 -42.18
CA GLU A 231 -2.40 15.84 -43.29
C GLU A 231 -3.86 15.61 -42.88
N LYS A 232 -4.08 15.13 -41.66
CA LYS A 232 -5.40 14.70 -41.20
C LYS A 232 -6.28 15.81 -40.67
N PHE A 233 -5.72 16.71 -39.86
CA PHE A 233 -6.50 17.74 -39.18
C PHE A 233 -6.37 19.14 -39.81
N GLY A 234 -5.29 19.41 -40.55
CA GLY A 234 -5.05 20.66 -41.29
C GLY A 234 -4.81 21.90 -40.42
N GLU A 235 -5.63 22.12 -39.38
CA GLU A 235 -5.51 23.23 -38.44
C GLU A 235 -4.57 22.89 -37.28
N ILE A 236 -3.52 23.69 -37.11
CA ILE A 236 -2.60 23.59 -35.98
C ILE A 236 -2.71 24.86 -35.15
N ARG A 237 -3.03 24.71 -33.86
CA ARG A 237 -3.05 25.84 -32.93
C ARG A 237 -1.66 26.13 -32.38
N ARG A 238 -1.44 27.41 -32.05
CA ARG A 238 -0.18 27.90 -31.47
C ARG A 238 -0.11 27.76 -29.94
N ASP A 239 -1.16 27.26 -29.31
CA ASP A 239 -1.24 27.08 -27.87
C ASP A 239 -0.38 25.91 -27.36
N PRO A 240 0.36 26.08 -26.24
CA PRO A 240 1.28 25.07 -25.70
C PRO A 240 0.58 23.78 -25.23
N GLU A 241 -0.72 23.85 -24.93
CA GLU A 241 -1.54 22.71 -24.50
C GLU A 241 -2.06 21.87 -25.67
N HIS A 242 -1.96 22.39 -26.90
CA HIS A 242 -2.43 21.67 -28.08
C HIS A 242 -1.56 20.42 -28.34
N ILE A 243 -2.20 19.29 -28.66
CA ILE A 243 -1.54 17.98 -28.76
C ILE A 243 -0.34 17.96 -29.70
N TYR A 244 -0.45 18.63 -30.85
CA TYR A 244 0.64 18.78 -31.80
C TYR A 244 1.90 19.39 -31.16
N GLN A 245 1.73 20.38 -30.28
CA GLN A 245 2.85 21.07 -29.65
C GLN A 245 3.48 20.29 -28.53
N GLN A 246 2.66 19.64 -27.70
CA GLN A 246 3.15 18.80 -26.61
C GLN A 246 4.02 17.68 -27.15
N ILE A 247 3.54 16.97 -28.19
CA ILE A 247 4.29 15.89 -28.83
C ILE A 247 5.50 16.44 -29.60
N SER A 248 5.40 17.61 -30.23
CA SER A 248 6.56 18.26 -30.87
C SER A 248 7.68 18.62 -29.88
N LYS A 249 7.35 18.79 -28.59
CA LYS A 249 8.31 18.98 -27.49
C LYS A 249 8.76 17.67 -26.85
N GLY A 250 8.29 16.51 -27.33
CA GLY A 250 8.55 15.19 -26.75
C GLY A 250 7.79 14.93 -25.45
N THR A 251 6.76 15.71 -25.13
CA THR A 251 5.95 15.53 -23.92
C THR A 251 4.73 14.66 -24.22
N LEU A 252 4.64 13.50 -23.56
CA LEU A 252 3.45 12.65 -23.58
C LEU A 252 2.46 13.15 -22.53
N PHE A 253 1.21 13.33 -22.93
CA PHE A 253 0.11 13.70 -22.03
C PHE A 253 -0.81 12.49 -21.81
N ALA A 254 -1.58 12.49 -20.73
CA ALA A 254 -2.48 11.40 -20.41
C ALA A 254 -3.57 11.23 -21.49
N GLY A 255 -3.72 10.01 -22.01
CA GLY A 255 -4.67 9.64 -23.08
C GLY A 255 -4.09 9.70 -24.49
N ILE A 256 -2.79 9.95 -24.65
CA ILE A 256 -2.10 9.99 -25.95
C ILE A 256 -2.28 8.71 -26.78
N GLU A 257 -2.57 7.58 -26.12
CA GLU A 257 -2.79 6.28 -26.74
C GLU A 257 -3.91 6.28 -27.79
N TYR A 258 -4.89 7.19 -27.68
CA TYR A 258 -5.96 7.35 -28.68
C TYR A 258 -5.52 8.03 -29.98
N TRP A 259 -4.28 8.48 -30.07
CA TRP A 259 -3.66 8.96 -31.30
C TRP A 259 -2.61 7.99 -31.87
N GLN A 260 -2.53 6.77 -31.34
CA GLN A 260 -1.60 5.73 -31.78
C GLN A 260 -1.54 5.55 -33.32
N PRO A 261 -2.65 5.59 -34.09
CA PRO A 261 -2.60 5.48 -35.55
C PRO A 261 -1.79 6.57 -36.26
N LEU A 262 -1.52 7.71 -35.62
CA LEU A 262 -0.69 8.76 -36.22
C LEU A 262 0.81 8.47 -36.15
N PHE A 263 1.22 7.53 -35.30
CA PHE A 263 2.63 7.13 -35.15
C PHE A 263 3.06 6.00 -36.10
N PHE A 264 2.14 5.42 -36.87
CA PHE A 264 2.40 4.29 -37.76
C PHE A 264 1.79 4.50 -39.14
N GLU A 265 2.47 4.02 -40.18
CA GLU A 265 1.92 4.03 -41.55
C GLU A 265 0.66 3.17 -41.65
N GLN A 266 0.69 2.00 -41.01
CA GLN A 266 -0.43 1.08 -40.95
C GLN A 266 -0.50 0.46 -39.56
N MET A 267 -1.66 0.56 -38.93
CA MET A 267 -1.95 -0.15 -37.69
C MET A 267 -2.21 -1.63 -37.96
N ALA A 268 -1.72 -2.49 -37.07
CA ALA A 268 -2.02 -3.91 -37.06
C ALA A 268 -3.27 -4.21 -36.22
N THR A 269 -3.69 -5.46 -36.27
CA THR A 269 -4.78 -6.04 -35.49
C THR A 269 -4.23 -7.23 -34.71
N PHE A 270 -4.97 -7.71 -33.72
CA PHE A 270 -4.60 -8.93 -33.01
C PHE A 270 -4.41 -10.13 -33.96
N PHE A 271 -5.16 -10.18 -35.07
CA PHE A 271 -5.06 -11.23 -36.08
C PHE A 271 -3.70 -11.26 -36.81
N ASP A 272 -2.95 -10.16 -36.83
CA ASP A 272 -1.62 -10.07 -37.45
C ASP A 272 -0.51 -10.64 -36.56
N TYR A 273 -0.80 -10.88 -35.27
CA TYR A 273 0.15 -11.41 -34.28
C TYR A 273 0.06 -12.92 -34.08
N ILE A 274 -1.04 -13.54 -34.50
CA ILE A 274 -1.32 -14.95 -34.24
C ILE A 274 -0.91 -15.83 -35.44
N PRO A 275 -0.53 -17.10 -35.20
CA PRO A 275 -0.23 -18.03 -36.28
C PRO A 275 -1.50 -18.42 -37.06
N ILE A 276 -1.34 -18.83 -38.32
CA ILE A 276 -2.44 -19.33 -39.18
C ILE A 276 -3.13 -20.55 -38.54
N ASN A 277 -2.36 -21.38 -37.83
CA ASN A 277 -2.87 -22.56 -37.11
C ASN A 277 -3.44 -22.17 -35.73
N THR A 278 -4.52 -21.39 -35.74
CA THR A 278 -5.21 -20.90 -34.54
C THR A 278 -6.67 -21.33 -34.53
N LEU A 279 -7.16 -21.79 -33.37
CA LEU A 279 -8.56 -22.10 -33.10
C LEU A 279 -9.20 -21.00 -32.25
N PHE A 280 -10.30 -20.43 -32.73
CA PHE A 280 -11.08 -19.46 -31.95
C PHE A 280 -12.21 -20.15 -31.18
N ILE A 281 -12.28 -19.88 -29.87
CA ILE A 281 -13.41 -20.23 -29.01
C ILE A 281 -14.14 -18.95 -28.64
N THR A 282 -15.42 -18.83 -28.98
CA THR A 282 -16.21 -17.59 -28.76
C THR A 282 -17.44 -17.86 -27.92
N ASP A 283 -17.84 -16.91 -27.07
CA ASP A 283 -19.18 -16.90 -26.45
C ASP A 283 -20.27 -16.52 -27.49
N GLU A 284 -21.54 -16.87 -27.23
CA GLU A 284 -22.68 -16.46 -28.06
C GLU A 284 -22.95 -14.94 -27.98
N LYS A 285 -22.56 -14.31 -26.87
CA LYS A 285 -22.85 -12.89 -26.58
C LYS A 285 -21.88 -11.91 -27.24
N ILE A 286 -20.80 -12.39 -27.87
CA ILE A 286 -19.73 -11.52 -28.40
C ILE A 286 -20.23 -10.49 -29.42
N GLN A 287 -21.22 -10.86 -30.24
CA GLN A 287 -21.73 -9.99 -31.30
C GLN A 287 -22.39 -8.75 -30.70
N HIS A 288 -23.28 -8.96 -29.74
CA HIS A 288 -24.00 -7.89 -29.07
C HIS A 288 -23.04 -7.00 -28.26
N SER A 289 -22.12 -7.60 -27.49
CA SER A 289 -21.14 -6.85 -26.70
C SER A 289 -20.24 -5.96 -27.59
N GLY A 290 -19.79 -6.47 -28.74
CA GLY A 290 -18.98 -5.69 -29.68
C GLY A 290 -19.73 -4.53 -30.34
N GLU A 291 -21.00 -4.74 -30.71
CA GLU A 291 -21.86 -3.67 -31.27
C GLU A 291 -22.14 -2.56 -30.26
N VAL A 292 -22.44 -2.93 -29.01
CA VAL A 292 -22.64 -1.97 -27.90
C VAL A 292 -21.37 -1.15 -27.67
N PHE A 293 -20.21 -1.80 -27.61
CA PHE A 293 -18.92 -1.13 -27.43
C PHE A 293 -18.62 -0.12 -28.54
N PHE A 294 -18.79 -0.52 -29.81
CA PHE A 294 -18.54 0.38 -30.94
C PHE A 294 -19.52 1.57 -30.96
N SER A 295 -20.78 1.34 -30.58
CA SER A 295 -21.77 2.41 -30.45
C SER A 295 -21.40 3.41 -29.36
N ASP A 296 -20.91 2.96 -28.21
CA ASP A 296 -20.43 3.84 -27.14
C ASP A 296 -19.21 4.66 -27.60
N ALA A 297 -18.25 4.03 -28.27
CA ALA A 297 -17.10 4.72 -28.83
C ALA A 297 -17.50 5.80 -29.86
N GLN A 298 -18.51 5.54 -30.70
CA GLN A 298 -19.04 6.52 -31.64
C GLN A 298 -19.73 7.69 -30.93
N LEU A 299 -20.57 7.42 -29.93
CA LEU A 299 -21.24 8.47 -29.15
C LEU A 299 -20.22 9.38 -28.46
N ARG A 300 -19.15 8.80 -27.90
CA ARG A 300 -18.06 9.54 -27.27
C ARG A 300 -17.32 10.41 -28.27
N TYR A 301 -16.95 9.84 -29.43
CA TYR A 301 -16.32 10.58 -30.52
C TYR A 301 -17.14 11.83 -30.90
N GLU A 302 -18.44 11.68 -31.16
CA GLU A 302 -19.29 12.82 -31.51
C GLU A 302 -19.36 13.87 -30.39
N SER A 303 -19.40 13.43 -29.13
CA SER A 303 -19.48 14.34 -27.98
C SER A 303 -18.19 15.13 -27.71
N GLN A 304 -17.03 14.52 -27.97
CA GLN A 304 -15.71 15.07 -27.60
C GLN A 304 -14.94 15.68 -28.79
N LYS A 305 -15.30 15.37 -30.04
CA LYS A 305 -14.70 15.96 -31.25
C LYS A 305 -14.76 17.49 -31.29
N VAL A 306 -15.64 18.10 -30.50
CA VAL A 306 -15.79 19.56 -30.40
C VAL A 306 -14.58 20.26 -29.80
N ASP A 307 -13.69 19.56 -29.08
CA ASP A 307 -12.48 20.16 -28.50
C ASP A 307 -11.41 20.41 -29.58
N PRO A 308 -11.14 21.68 -29.93
CA PRO A 308 -10.17 21.98 -30.97
C PRO A 308 -8.71 21.93 -30.48
N MET A 309 -8.47 21.77 -29.17
CA MET A 309 -7.12 21.52 -28.64
C MET A 309 -6.71 20.05 -28.81
N ARG A 310 -7.70 19.15 -28.87
CA ARG A 310 -7.52 17.69 -28.91
C ARG A 310 -8.40 17.06 -30.00
N PRO A 311 -8.16 17.36 -31.28
CA PRO A 311 -8.95 16.77 -32.35
C PRO A 311 -8.79 15.24 -32.35
N LEU A 312 -9.93 14.53 -32.29
CA LEU A 312 -9.99 13.07 -32.16
C LEU A 312 -9.92 12.35 -33.51
N LEU A 313 -9.33 11.16 -33.51
CA LEU A 313 -9.41 10.21 -34.62
C LEU A 313 -10.80 9.58 -34.69
N ALA A 314 -11.20 9.14 -35.88
CA ALA A 314 -12.48 8.45 -36.05
C ALA A 314 -12.42 7.01 -35.46
N PRO A 315 -13.50 6.48 -34.86
CA PRO A 315 -13.47 5.18 -34.18
C PRO A 315 -12.99 4.00 -35.03
N ASN A 316 -13.24 4.02 -36.34
CA ASN A 316 -12.82 2.99 -37.29
C ASN A 316 -11.29 2.88 -37.47
N GLU A 317 -10.54 3.89 -37.04
CA GLU A 317 -9.07 3.91 -37.11
C GLU A 317 -8.40 3.32 -35.87
N LEU A 318 -9.12 3.26 -34.75
CA LEU A 318 -8.68 2.71 -33.48
C LEU A 318 -9.29 1.32 -33.23
N TRP A 319 -10.53 1.11 -33.67
CA TRP A 319 -11.27 -0.13 -33.50
C TRP A 319 -11.85 -0.66 -34.81
N LEU A 320 -11.84 -1.98 -34.95
CA LEU A 320 -12.53 -2.72 -36.00
C LEU A 320 -14.03 -2.74 -35.73
N LYS A 321 -14.84 -2.57 -36.77
CA LYS A 321 -16.27 -2.89 -36.69
C LYS A 321 -16.46 -4.40 -36.62
N MET A 322 -17.56 -4.85 -36.00
CA MET A 322 -17.87 -6.28 -35.90
C MET A 322 -17.98 -7.00 -37.25
N GLU A 323 -18.35 -6.28 -38.32
CA GLU A 323 -18.34 -6.83 -39.68
C GLU A 323 -16.95 -7.33 -40.10
N TYR A 324 -15.90 -6.54 -39.82
CA TYR A 324 -14.52 -6.90 -40.13
C TYR A 324 -13.99 -7.99 -39.20
N VAL A 325 -14.33 -7.95 -37.91
CA VAL A 325 -13.97 -9.03 -36.96
C VAL A 325 -14.55 -10.36 -37.43
N ASN A 326 -15.83 -10.38 -37.83
CA ASN A 326 -16.48 -11.57 -38.37
C ASN A 326 -15.89 -12.02 -39.72
N GLN A 327 -15.33 -11.11 -40.51
CA GLN A 327 -14.61 -11.45 -41.73
C GLN A 327 -13.29 -12.17 -41.40
N TYR A 328 -12.47 -11.63 -40.50
CA TYR A 328 -11.24 -12.28 -40.06
C TYR A 328 -11.50 -13.64 -39.40
N LEU A 329 -12.51 -13.74 -38.54
CA LEU A 329 -12.88 -15.01 -37.89
C LEU A 329 -13.26 -16.12 -38.88
N LYS A 330 -13.67 -15.80 -40.12
CA LYS A 330 -13.95 -16.82 -41.15
C LYS A 330 -12.68 -17.49 -41.69
N ASP A 331 -11.53 -16.83 -41.57
CA ASP A 331 -10.26 -17.39 -42.02
C ASP A 331 -9.70 -18.43 -41.05
N TYR A 332 -10.31 -18.59 -39.88
CA TYR A 332 -9.92 -19.53 -38.84
C TYR A 332 -11.05 -20.55 -38.52
N PRO A 333 -10.72 -21.74 -38.00
CA PRO A 333 -11.70 -22.62 -37.38
C PRO A 333 -12.30 -21.96 -36.13
N ARG A 334 -13.61 -22.11 -35.93
CA ARG A 334 -14.35 -21.46 -34.84
C ARG A 334 -15.27 -22.42 -34.09
N LEU A 335 -15.19 -22.39 -32.76
CA LEU A 335 -16.05 -23.10 -31.84
C LEU A 335 -16.82 -22.11 -30.97
N THR A 336 -18.15 -22.06 -31.08
CA THR A 336 -18.98 -21.17 -30.27
C THR A 336 -19.57 -21.91 -29.08
N LEU A 337 -19.48 -21.35 -27.88
CA LEU A 337 -20.04 -21.91 -26.66
C LEU A 337 -21.40 -21.26 -26.38
N SER A 338 -22.41 -22.08 -26.08
CA SER A 338 -23.80 -21.66 -25.79
C SER A 338 -24.28 -22.32 -24.50
N GLU A 339 -24.89 -21.53 -23.63
CA GLU A 339 -25.54 -22.03 -22.40
C GLU A 339 -26.83 -22.79 -22.72
N GLN A 340 -27.48 -22.47 -23.83
CA GLN A 340 -28.74 -23.08 -24.24
C GLN A 340 -28.54 -24.48 -24.84
N CYS A 341 -29.52 -25.35 -24.63
CA CYS A 341 -29.62 -26.63 -25.34
C CYS A 341 -30.07 -26.37 -26.79
N LEU A 342 -29.24 -26.77 -27.75
CA LEU A 342 -29.40 -26.44 -29.17
C LEU A 342 -30.17 -27.54 -29.91
N ALA A 343 -30.87 -27.15 -30.98
CA ALA A 343 -31.46 -28.12 -31.91
C ALA A 343 -30.38 -28.92 -32.65
N GLU A 344 -30.66 -30.20 -32.91
CA GLU A 344 -29.75 -31.11 -33.63
C GLU A 344 -29.52 -30.62 -35.07
N LYS A 345 -28.29 -30.19 -35.35
CA LYS A 345 -27.78 -29.82 -36.67
C LYS A 345 -26.36 -30.37 -36.79
N ALA A 346 -25.87 -30.61 -38.01
CA ALA A 346 -24.52 -31.14 -38.22
C ALA A 346 -23.40 -30.25 -37.62
N SER A 347 -23.64 -28.93 -37.48
CA SER A 347 -22.74 -27.96 -36.86
C SER A 347 -22.91 -27.84 -35.34
N ASN A 348 -23.96 -28.42 -34.77
CA ASN A 348 -24.32 -28.24 -33.37
C ASN A 348 -24.07 -29.54 -32.60
N GLN A 349 -23.50 -29.43 -31.41
CA GLN A 349 -23.32 -30.56 -30.50
C GLN A 349 -23.68 -30.11 -29.10
N ASN A 350 -24.61 -30.80 -28.43
CA ASN A 350 -24.90 -30.56 -27.03
C ASN A 350 -24.01 -31.44 -26.16
N LEU A 351 -23.43 -30.87 -25.10
CA LEU A 351 -22.69 -31.64 -24.12
C LEU A 351 -23.64 -32.43 -23.21
N ALA A 352 -23.23 -33.64 -22.84
CA ALA A 352 -23.97 -34.52 -21.93
C ALA A 352 -23.74 -34.09 -20.46
N ILE A 353 -24.29 -32.93 -20.10
CA ILE A 353 -24.11 -32.29 -18.79
C ILE A 353 -25.48 -32.01 -18.16
N LYS A 354 -25.60 -32.24 -16.86
CA LYS A 354 -26.75 -31.86 -16.04
C LYS A 354 -26.33 -30.90 -14.93
N ALA A 355 -27.26 -30.05 -14.52
CA ALA A 355 -27.09 -29.23 -13.33
C ALA A 355 -27.02 -30.12 -12.07
N LEU A 356 -26.24 -29.68 -11.08
CA LEU A 356 -26.29 -30.28 -9.75
C LEU A 356 -27.67 -29.98 -9.10
N PRO A 357 -28.21 -30.93 -8.30
CA PRO A 357 -29.29 -30.59 -7.38
C PRO A 357 -28.82 -29.62 -6.29
N GLU A 358 -29.73 -29.07 -5.51
CA GLU A 358 -29.36 -28.24 -4.36
C GLU A 358 -28.62 -29.09 -3.31
N LEU A 359 -27.36 -28.75 -3.04
CA LEU A 359 -26.45 -29.47 -2.12
C LEU A 359 -26.01 -28.60 -0.93
N THR A 360 -26.72 -27.51 -0.69
CA THR A 360 -26.32 -26.50 0.30
C THR A 360 -26.37 -27.06 1.72
N VAL A 361 -25.34 -26.74 2.50
CA VAL A 361 -25.21 -27.19 3.88
C VAL A 361 -26.04 -26.28 4.77
N HIS A 362 -27.15 -26.80 5.31
CA HIS A 362 -28.02 -26.07 6.21
C HIS A 362 -27.65 -26.36 7.67
N SER A 363 -26.71 -25.58 8.22
CA SER A 363 -26.23 -25.69 9.61
C SER A 363 -27.33 -25.64 10.69
N GLN A 364 -28.51 -25.10 10.36
CA GLN A 364 -29.66 -24.97 11.26
C GLN A 364 -30.52 -26.25 11.37
N GLN A 365 -30.32 -27.24 10.50
CA GLN A 365 -31.07 -28.50 10.52
C GLN A 365 -30.41 -29.53 11.43
N LYS A 366 -31.20 -30.45 12.01
CA LYS A 366 -30.68 -31.57 12.83
C LYS A 366 -29.64 -32.43 12.10
N GLU A 367 -29.72 -32.50 10.78
CA GLU A 367 -28.74 -33.15 9.91
C GLU A 367 -28.27 -32.16 8.83
N PRO A 368 -27.22 -31.36 9.09
CA PRO A 368 -26.81 -30.27 8.21
C PRO A 368 -26.32 -30.72 6.82
N LEU A 369 -25.90 -31.99 6.70
CA LEU A 369 -25.36 -32.58 5.46
C LEU A 369 -26.35 -33.50 4.74
N LYS A 370 -27.64 -33.45 5.07
CA LYS A 370 -28.66 -34.40 4.57
C LYS A 370 -28.75 -34.42 3.04
N GLN A 371 -28.74 -33.27 2.38
CA GLN A 371 -28.84 -33.17 0.92
C GLN A 371 -27.60 -33.77 0.24
N LEU A 372 -26.41 -33.41 0.71
CA LEU A 372 -25.15 -33.99 0.23
C LEU A 372 -25.11 -35.52 0.44
N ARG A 373 -25.55 -36.00 1.61
CA ARG A 373 -25.62 -37.44 1.89
C ARG A 373 -26.57 -38.16 0.94
N ASN A 374 -27.79 -37.65 0.73
CA ASN A 374 -28.76 -38.23 -0.18
C ASN A 374 -28.22 -38.31 -1.62
N PHE A 375 -27.56 -37.25 -2.07
CA PHE A 375 -26.96 -37.20 -3.39
C PHE A 375 -25.85 -38.26 -3.54
N ILE A 376 -24.96 -38.34 -2.55
CA ILE A 376 -23.87 -39.33 -2.54
C ILE A 376 -24.42 -40.76 -2.49
N GLU A 377 -25.48 -41.03 -1.73
CA GLU A 377 -26.10 -42.37 -1.68
C GLU A 377 -26.73 -42.77 -3.02
N GLN A 378 -27.26 -41.81 -3.79
CA GLN A 378 -27.91 -42.04 -5.08
C GLN A 378 -26.96 -42.02 -6.29
N PHE A 379 -25.81 -41.34 -6.20
CA PHE A 379 -24.87 -41.16 -7.31
C PHE A 379 -23.69 -42.14 -7.20
N GLU A 380 -23.63 -43.11 -8.11
CA GLU A 380 -22.64 -44.22 -8.05
C GLU A 380 -21.29 -43.89 -8.69
N GLN A 381 -21.23 -42.87 -9.54
CA GLN A 381 -20.00 -42.45 -10.25
C GLN A 381 -19.05 -41.64 -9.33
N PRO A 382 -17.77 -41.45 -9.73
CA PRO A 382 -16.82 -40.62 -9.00
C PRO A 382 -17.32 -39.20 -8.71
N ILE A 383 -17.04 -38.70 -7.52
CA ILE A 383 -17.34 -37.33 -7.07
C ILE A 383 -16.03 -36.60 -6.84
N ILE A 384 -15.92 -35.40 -7.39
CA ILE A 384 -14.76 -34.52 -7.28
C ILE A 384 -15.18 -33.30 -6.46
N PHE A 385 -14.51 -33.07 -5.34
CA PHE A 385 -14.65 -31.84 -4.56
C PHE A 385 -13.57 -30.85 -4.97
N SER A 386 -13.98 -29.66 -5.42
CA SER A 386 -13.09 -28.56 -5.76
C SER A 386 -13.04 -27.55 -4.62
N VAL A 387 -11.84 -27.22 -4.16
CA VAL A 387 -11.58 -26.21 -3.10
C VAL A 387 -10.55 -25.20 -3.58
N GLU A 388 -10.65 -23.94 -3.15
CA GLU A 388 -9.76 -22.89 -3.67
C GLU A 388 -8.30 -23.01 -3.18
N SER A 389 -8.07 -23.48 -1.94
CA SER A 389 -6.74 -23.50 -1.32
C SER A 389 -6.49 -24.72 -0.42
N GLU A 390 -5.23 -24.91 -0.02
CA GLU A 390 -4.83 -25.97 0.93
C GLU A 390 -5.47 -25.79 2.32
N GLY A 391 -5.63 -24.57 2.81
CA GLY A 391 -6.36 -24.32 4.08
C GLY A 391 -7.84 -24.71 3.97
N ARG A 392 -8.48 -24.39 2.84
CA ARG A 392 -9.89 -24.76 2.59
C ARG A 392 -10.09 -26.27 2.43
N ARG A 393 -9.08 -26.99 1.93
CA ARG A 393 -9.07 -28.45 1.92
C ARG A 393 -9.28 -29.02 3.32
N GLU A 394 -8.63 -28.47 4.35
CA GLU A 394 -8.80 -28.96 5.72
C GLU A 394 -10.23 -28.72 6.24
N THR A 395 -10.80 -27.54 5.94
CA THR A 395 -12.20 -27.23 6.26
C THR A 395 -13.14 -28.24 5.61
N LEU A 396 -12.97 -28.54 4.33
CA LEU A 396 -13.81 -29.52 3.63
C LEU A 396 -13.61 -30.94 4.18
N LEU A 397 -12.37 -31.34 4.52
CA LEU A 397 -12.11 -32.63 5.17
C LEU A 397 -12.78 -32.74 6.55
N SER A 398 -12.80 -31.66 7.34
CA SER A 398 -13.55 -31.64 8.61
C SER A 398 -15.06 -31.75 8.39
N LEU A 399 -15.59 -31.13 7.34
CA LEU A 399 -17.00 -31.15 6.98
C LEU A 399 -17.45 -32.54 6.51
N LEU A 400 -16.59 -33.27 5.79
CA LEU A 400 -16.88 -34.63 5.30
C LEU A 400 -16.65 -35.73 6.36
N LYS A 401 -15.93 -35.44 7.45
CA LYS A 401 -15.61 -36.39 8.52
C LYS A 401 -16.84 -37.07 9.16
N PRO A 402 -17.96 -36.38 9.45
CA PRO A 402 -19.18 -37.01 9.99
C PRO A 402 -19.81 -38.03 9.03
N LEU A 403 -19.64 -37.84 7.72
CA LEU A 403 -20.11 -38.77 6.69
C LEU A 403 -19.15 -39.95 6.47
N LYS A 404 -18.03 -40.01 7.20
CA LYS A 404 -16.94 -41.00 7.05
C LYS A 404 -16.33 -41.03 5.64
N ILE A 405 -16.41 -39.91 4.93
CA ILE A 405 -15.84 -39.76 3.59
C ILE A 405 -14.41 -39.25 3.72
N LYS A 406 -13.48 -39.90 3.00
CA LYS A 406 -12.09 -39.47 2.89
C LYS A 406 -11.74 -39.33 1.41
N PRO A 407 -11.82 -38.12 0.83
CA PRO A 407 -11.47 -37.93 -0.57
C PRO A 407 -9.96 -38.02 -0.76
N THR A 408 -9.52 -38.60 -1.87
CA THR A 408 -8.11 -38.62 -2.28
C THR A 408 -7.76 -37.36 -3.06
N SER A 409 -6.60 -36.77 -2.75
CA SER A 409 -6.14 -35.58 -3.47
C SER A 409 -5.66 -35.96 -4.87
N ILE A 410 -6.20 -35.29 -5.88
CA ILE A 410 -5.83 -35.42 -7.29
C ILE A 410 -5.37 -34.06 -7.82
N THR A 411 -4.39 -34.08 -8.71
CA THR A 411 -3.87 -32.90 -9.41
C THR A 411 -4.33 -32.84 -10.86
N SER A 412 -4.84 -33.95 -11.40
CA SER A 412 -5.34 -34.05 -12.77
C SER A 412 -6.54 -34.98 -12.86
N LEU A 413 -7.49 -34.65 -13.73
CA LEU A 413 -8.62 -35.52 -14.06
C LEU A 413 -8.16 -36.85 -14.69
N ALA A 414 -6.93 -36.96 -15.19
CA ALA A 414 -6.39 -38.24 -15.66
C ALA A 414 -6.17 -39.26 -14.52
N GLN A 415 -6.08 -38.81 -13.27
CA GLN A 415 -5.90 -39.63 -12.06
C GLN A 415 -7.23 -40.15 -11.49
N LEU A 416 -8.33 -40.04 -12.24
CA LEU A 416 -9.65 -40.53 -11.84
C LEU A 416 -9.83 -42.06 -11.67
N PRO A 417 -8.87 -43.00 -11.92
CA PRO A 417 -9.16 -44.41 -11.70
C PRO A 417 -8.58 -44.89 -10.37
N GLN A 418 -9.40 -44.94 -9.30
CA GLN A 418 -9.37 -45.96 -8.22
C GLN A 418 -10.31 -45.68 -7.03
N GLN A 419 -10.78 -44.44 -6.81
CA GLN A 419 -11.61 -44.10 -5.65
C GLN A 419 -12.86 -43.28 -5.99
N ARG A 420 -13.93 -43.50 -5.22
CA ARG A 420 -15.24 -42.84 -5.39
C ARG A 420 -15.21 -41.34 -5.06
N PHE A 421 -14.37 -40.91 -4.12
CA PHE A 421 -14.31 -39.52 -3.66
C PHE A 421 -12.92 -38.94 -3.90
N ASN A 422 -12.85 -37.82 -4.60
CA ASN A 422 -11.62 -37.16 -4.99
C ASN A 422 -11.68 -35.68 -4.62
N LEU A 423 -10.51 -35.07 -4.41
CA LEU A 423 -10.37 -33.66 -4.04
C LEU A 423 -9.34 -32.99 -4.94
N MET A 424 -9.67 -31.82 -5.47
CA MET A 424 -8.80 -31.02 -6.32
C MET A 424 -8.78 -29.58 -5.82
N ILE A 425 -7.62 -28.93 -5.95
CA ILE A 425 -7.46 -27.52 -5.58
C ILE A 425 -7.59 -26.66 -6.84
N GLY A 426 -8.45 -25.65 -6.83
CA GLY A 426 -8.57 -24.65 -7.88
C GLY A 426 -9.82 -23.76 -7.80
N ALA A 427 -9.95 -22.87 -8.77
CA ALA A 427 -10.84 -21.70 -8.73
C ALA A 427 -12.18 -21.87 -9.50
N MET A 428 -12.72 -23.09 -9.54
CA MET A 428 -14.06 -23.33 -10.10
C MET A 428 -15.14 -22.90 -9.11
N ASP A 429 -16.11 -22.11 -9.56
CA ASP A 429 -17.15 -21.48 -8.74
C ASP A 429 -18.48 -22.24 -8.76
N ARG A 430 -18.79 -23.03 -9.79
CA ARG A 430 -20.06 -23.78 -9.85
C ARG A 430 -19.87 -25.16 -10.46
N GLY A 431 -20.37 -26.15 -9.75
CA GLY A 431 -20.30 -27.55 -10.14
C GLY A 431 -21.35 -27.98 -11.16
N PHE A 432 -21.19 -29.20 -11.65
CA PHE A 432 -22.09 -29.83 -12.63
C PHE A 432 -21.92 -31.35 -12.60
N ILE A 433 -22.82 -32.05 -13.28
CA ILE A 433 -22.77 -33.50 -13.46
C ILE A 433 -22.43 -33.80 -14.92
N ALA A 434 -21.30 -34.45 -15.17
CA ALA A 434 -20.98 -35.01 -16.48
C ALA A 434 -21.64 -36.40 -16.58
N GLU A 435 -22.62 -36.55 -17.48
CA GLU A 435 -23.47 -37.75 -17.53
C GLU A 435 -22.64 -39.04 -17.58
N GLN A 436 -22.96 -39.97 -16.67
CA GLN A 436 -22.37 -41.30 -16.53
C GLN A 436 -20.84 -41.32 -16.28
N LYS A 437 -20.19 -40.16 -16.06
CA LYS A 437 -18.73 -40.07 -15.81
C LYS A 437 -18.38 -39.63 -14.40
N PHE A 438 -18.80 -38.44 -13.95
CA PHE A 438 -18.50 -37.92 -12.61
C PHE A 438 -19.41 -36.74 -12.23
N ALA A 439 -19.47 -36.42 -10.94
CA ALA A 439 -20.01 -35.16 -10.43
C ALA A 439 -18.87 -34.26 -9.94
N PHE A 440 -18.91 -33.00 -10.34
CA PHE A 440 -17.97 -31.98 -9.89
C PHE A 440 -18.70 -31.05 -8.94
N ILE A 441 -18.29 -31.00 -7.68
CA ILE A 441 -18.93 -30.21 -6.62
C ILE A 441 -17.91 -29.18 -6.13
N CYS A 442 -18.25 -27.90 -6.24
CA CYS A 442 -17.42 -26.81 -5.74
C CYS A 442 -17.76 -26.48 -4.29
N GLU A 443 -16.84 -25.82 -3.59
CA GLU A 443 -17.06 -25.34 -2.22
C GLU A 443 -18.31 -24.44 -2.11
N THR A 444 -18.51 -23.57 -3.09
CA THR A 444 -19.66 -22.67 -3.27
C THR A 444 -21.00 -23.41 -3.40
N ASP A 445 -21.03 -24.59 -4.02
CA ASP A 445 -22.24 -25.41 -4.13
C ASP A 445 -22.66 -25.99 -2.75
N LEU A 446 -21.70 -26.14 -1.84
CA LEU A 446 -21.90 -26.66 -0.48
C LEU A 446 -22.15 -25.53 0.54
N LEU A 447 -21.37 -24.45 0.48
CA LEU A 447 -21.34 -23.40 1.50
C LEU A 447 -22.05 -22.10 1.09
N GLY A 448 -22.52 -21.99 -0.16
CA GLY A 448 -23.11 -20.78 -0.73
C GLY A 448 -22.09 -19.83 -1.38
N GLU A 449 -22.57 -18.71 -1.93
CA GLU A 449 -21.73 -17.72 -2.62
C GLU A 449 -20.66 -17.11 -1.67
N LYS A 450 -19.39 -17.19 -2.06
CA LYS A 450 -18.26 -16.56 -1.37
C LYS A 450 -17.36 -15.79 -2.35
N VAL A 451 -16.64 -14.84 -1.77
CA VAL A 451 -15.72 -13.89 -2.43
C VAL A 451 -14.36 -14.55 -2.66
N GLN A 452 -13.93 -14.62 -3.92
CA GLN A 452 -12.66 -15.22 -4.36
C GLN A 452 -11.43 -14.55 -3.73
N THR A 453 -10.48 -15.34 -3.24
CA THR A 453 -9.14 -14.89 -2.85
C THR A 453 -8.05 -15.73 -3.52
N ARG A 454 -6.98 -15.07 -3.97
CA ARG A 454 -5.81 -15.70 -4.62
C ARG A 454 -4.53 -15.37 -3.83
N HIS A 455 -3.67 -16.38 -3.71
CA HIS A 455 -2.36 -16.37 -3.05
C HIS A 455 -1.48 -15.16 -3.40
N ARG A 456 -0.73 -14.66 -2.39
CA ARG A 456 0.39 -13.71 -2.58
C ARG A 456 1.70 -14.31 -2.06
N GLN A 457 2.76 -14.12 -2.84
CA GLN A 457 4.14 -14.23 -2.39
C GLN A 457 4.49 -13.05 -1.46
N GLN A 458 5.37 -13.32 -0.49
CA GLN A 458 5.77 -12.43 0.58
C GLN A 458 6.57 -11.22 0.06
N GLN A 459 6.08 -10.02 0.31
CA GLN A 459 6.89 -8.79 0.31
C GLN A 459 6.94 -8.23 1.74
N LYS A 460 8.13 -7.81 2.16
CA LYS A 460 8.47 -7.41 3.54
C LYS A 460 8.58 -5.89 3.69
N ASN A 461 8.30 -5.45 4.92
CA ASN A 461 8.07 -4.11 5.44
C ASN A 461 9.02 -2.97 5.01
N VAL A 462 8.39 -1.80 4.83
CA VAL A 462 9.00 -0.47 5.00
C VAL A 462 8.99 -0.11 6.49
N ASN A 463 10.14 0.32 7.04
CA ASN A 463 10.29 0.62 8.46
C ASN A 463 9.66 1.98 8.83
N PRO A 464 8.63 2.06 9.70
CA PRO A 464 7.91 3.30 10.01
C PRO A 464 8.77 4.37 10.71
N ASP A 465 9.82 3.97 11.45
CA ASP A 465 10.75 4.93 12.09
C ASP A 465 11.53 5.76 11.07
N ALA A 466 11.76 5.22 9.87
CA ALA A 466 12.41 5.93 8.77
C ALA A 466 11.54 7.06 8.20
N LEU A 467 10.21 6.96 8.26
CA LEU A 467 9.31 8.00 7.74
C LEU A 467 9.18 9.20 8.67
N ILE A 468 9.28 9.00 9.99
CA ILE A 468 9.07 10.05 11.00
C ILE A 468 10.35 10.85 11.25
N ARG A 469 11.50 10.16 11.31
CA ARG A 469 12.77 10.79 11.68
C ARG A 469 13.53 11.37 10.49
N ASN A 470 13.27 10.93 9.26
CA ASN A 470 14.07 11.37 8.12
C ASN A 470 13.62 12.71 7.57
N LEU A 471 14.61 13.56 7.32
CA LEU A 471 14.50 14.86 6.66
C LEU A 471 14.43 14.70 5.12
N ALA A 472 14.05 13.53 4.62
CA ALA A 472 14.18 13.14 3.21
C ALA A 472 13.28 13.93 2.24
N GLU A 473 12.44 14.84 2.74
CA GLU A 473 11.54 15.67 1.92
C GLU A 473 11.64 17.16 2.27
N LEU A 474 12.80 17.64 2.73
CA LEU A 474 12.96 19.03 3.14
C LEU A 474 13.07 19.98 1.94
N LYS A 475 12.14 20.92 1.83
CA LYS A 475 12.15 21.97 0.79
C LYS A 475 12.82 23.25 1.32
N ILE A 476 13.52 23.96 0.44
CA ILE A 476 14.10 25.27 0.75
C ILE A 476 12.99 26.20 1.25
N GLY A 477 13.23 26.88 2.36
CA GLY A 477 12.27 27.75 3.04
C GLY A 477 11.45 27.06 4.13
N GLN A 478 11.55 25.74 4.33
CA GLN A 478 10.82 25.06 5.41
C GLN A 478 11.39 25.35 6.81
N PRO A 479 10.55 25.37 7.84
CA PRO A 479 10.98 25.63 9.21
C PRO A 479 11.71 24.43 9.81
N VAL A 480 12.85 24.72 10.45
CA VAL A 480 13.75 23.74 11.06
C VAL A 480 14.14 24.20 12.44
N VAL A 481 14.21 23.26 13.40
CA VAL A 481 14.65 23.52 14.78
C VAL A 481 16.10 23.09 14.93
N HIS A 482 16.96 24.03 15.33
CA HIS A 482 18.29 23.74 15.84
C HIS A 482 18.25 23.73 17.37
N LEU A 483 18.80 22.69 18.00
CA LEU A 483 18.75 22.48 19.46
C LEU A 483 19.24 23.70 20.27
N GLU A 484 20.30 24.37 19.80
CA GLU A 484 20.94 25.49 20.50
C GLU A 484 20.43 26.88 20.08
N HIS A 485 19.96 27.02 18.85
CA HIS A 485 19.68 28.32 18.24
C HIS A 485 18.20 28.56 17.96
N GLY A 486 17.37 27.52 18.11
CA GLY A 486 15.93 27.58 17.94
C GLY A 486 15.48 27.43 16.50
N VAL A 487 14.26 27.89 16.25
CA VAL A 487 13.57 27.74 14.96
C VAL A 487 14.10 28.73 13.92
N GLY A 488 14.59 28.19 12.81
CA GLY A 488 15.05 28.91 11.61
C GLY A 488 14.37 28.36 10.34
N ARG A 489 14.90 28.71 9.17
CA ARG A 489 14.44 28.26 7.85
C ARG A 489 15.57 27.59 7.09
N TYR A 490 15.29 26.44 6.48
CA TYR A 490 16.26 25.73 5.65
C TYR A 490 16.59 26.51 4.37
N ASP A 491 17.87 26.72 4.08
CA ASP A 491 18.37 27.50 2.93
C ASP A 491 19.29 26.65 2.02
N GLY A 492 19.19 25.31 2.10
CA GLY A 492 19.97 24.38 1.26
C GLY A 492 21.25 23.84 1.91
N LEU A 493 21.95 22.98 1.17
CA LEU A 493 23.33 22.58 1.46
C LEU A 493 24.29 23.50 0.69
N THR A 494 25.37 23.92 1.34
CA THR A 494 26.45 24.67 0.70
C THR A 494 27.80 24.06 1.06
N THR A 495 28.71 24.11 0.10
CA THR A 495 30.08 23.64 0.30
C THR A 495 30.96 24.84 0.63
N LEU A 496 31.61 24.81 1.78
CA LEU A 496 32.52 25.86 2.22
C LEU A 496 33.94 25.29 2.40
N ASP A 497 34.92 26.14 2.11
CA ASP A 497 36.33 25.84 2.38
C ASP A 497 36.70 26.37 3.77
N ALA A 498 36.77 25.46 4.74
CA ALA A 498 37.13 25.76 6.12
C ALA A 498 38.61 25.39 6.38
N GLY A 499 39.52 26.29 5.97
CA GLY A 499 40.95 26.13 6.25
C GLY A 499 41.68 25.16 5.30
N GLY A 500 41.32 25.12 4.02
CA GLY A 500 41.89 24.26 2.99
C GLY A 500 41.17 22.92 2.84
N MET A 501 39.96 22.80 3.40
CA MET A 501 39.15 21.59 3.40
C MET A 501 37.74 21.88 2.97
N VAL A 502 37.31 21.12 1.96
CA VAL A 502 35.96 21.15 1.43
C VAL A 502 35.06 20.39 2.40
N ALA A 503 34.13 21.09 3.04
CA ALA A 503 33.11 20.50 3.90
C ALA A 503 31.72 21.02 3.51
N GLU A 504 30.72 20.16 3.66
CA GLU A 504 29.32 20.54 3.43
C GLU A 504 28.68 21.03 4.72
N TYR A 505 27.89 22.09 4.58
CA TYR A 505 27.15 22.73 5.64
C TYR A 505 25.68 22.87 5.24
N LEU A 506 24.80 22.57 6.19
CA LEU A 506 23.40 22.95 6.12
C LEU A 506 23.26 24.43 6.45
N VAL A 507 22.67 25.21 5.55
CA VAL A 507 22.42 26.63 5.79
C VAL A 507 21.05 26.81 6.41
N LEU A 508 20.99 27.48 7.55
CA LEU A 508 19.76 27.88 8.21
C LEU A 508 19.68 29.40 8.29
N ARG A 509 18.54 29.96 7.88
CA ARG A 509 18.24 31.39 7.96
C ARG A 509 17.38 31.69 9.20
N TYR A 510 17.80 32.68 9.97
CA TYR A 510 17.15 33.16 11.19
C TYR A 510 16.59 34.59 11.00
N ALA A 511 16.07 35.19 12.07
CA ALA A 511 15.66 36.60 12.09
C ALA A 511 16.79 37.53 11.63
N ASP A 512 16.41 38.66 11.04
CA ASP A 512 17.33 39.65 10.46
C ASP A 512 18.18 39.11 9.29
N GLU A 513 17.70 38.08 8.57
CA GLU A 513 18.40 37.40 7.47
C GLU A 513 19.76 36.80 7.89
N ALA A 514 19.96 36.56 9.19
CA ALA A 514 21.21 35.98 9.70
C ALA A 514 21.31 34.50 9.30
N LYS A 515 22.48 34.08 8.80
CA LYS A 515 22.75 32.70 8.35
C LYS A 515 23.58 31.93 9.39
N LEU A 516 23.15 30.73 9.69
CA LEU A 516 23.87 29.73 10.48
C LEU A 516 24.30 28.59 9.55
N TYR A 517 25.59 28.25 9.57
CA TYR A 517 26.15 27.13 8.81
C TYR A 517 26.36 25.96 9.77
N VAL A 518 25.56 24.91 9.63
CA VAL A 518 25.63 23.73 10.49
C VAL A 518 26.41 22.62 9.78
N PRO A 519 27.51 22.11 10.36
CA PRO A 519 28.26 21.00 9.77
C PRO A 519 27.39 19.74 9.59
N VAL A 520 27.60 18.99 8.51
CA VAL A 520 26.89 17.71 8.29
C VAL A 520 27.08 16.68 9.42
N SER A 521 28.22 16.71 10.12
CA SER A 521 28.46 15.88 11.30
C SER A 521 27.49 16.16 12.46
N SER A 522 26.96 17.40 12.51
CA SER A 522 26.08 17.93 13.54
C SER A 522 24.60 17.94 13.12
N LEU A 523 24.23 17.23 12.05
CA LEU A 523 22.84 17.11 11.58
C LEU A 523 21.90 16.44 12.60
N HIS A 524 22.44 15.73 13.59
CA HIS A 524 21.65 15.20 14.70
C HIS A 524 21.04 16.31 15.59
N LEU A 525 21.59 17.53 15.59
CA LEU A 525 21.04 18.69 16.31
C LEU A 525 19.83 19.30 15.61
N ILE A 526 19.51 18.80 14.41
CA ILE A 526 18.54 19.36 13.51
C ILE A 526 17.30 18.48 13.45
N SER A 527 16.18 19.10 13.76
CA SER A 527 14.86 18.48 13.68
C SER A 527 13.93 19.32 12.81
N ARG A 528 13.02 18.64 12.08
CA ARG A 528 11.96 19.34 11.35
C ARG A 528 11.04 20.03 12.36
N TYR A 529 10.67 21.28 12.10
CA TYR A 529 9.68 21.95 12.94
C TYR A 529 8.28 21.46 12.60
N VAL A 530 7.59 20.96 13.62
CA VAL A 530 6.20 20.52 13.53
C VAL A 530 5.49 21.13 14.74
N GLY A 531 4.70 22.18 14.55
CA GLY A 531 4.13 22.94 15.68
C GLY A 531 2.98 23.89 15.32
N GLY A 532 2.70 24.04 14.03
CA GLY A 532 1.69 24.92 13.43
C GLY A 532 1.99 25.10 11.93
N GLY A 533 1.18 25.88 11.22
CA GLY A 533 1.41 26.14 9.79
C GLY A 533 2.79 26.77 9.51
N GLU A 534 3.44 26.37 8.41
CA GLU A 534 4.80 26.82 8.02
C GLU A 534 4.97 28.36 8.01
N GLU A 535 3.89 29.11 7.73
CA GLU A 535 3.86 30.58 7.73
C GLU A 535 3.94 31.19 9.13
N ASN A 536 3.42 30.50 10.15
CA ASN A 536 3.35 30.99 11.52
C ASN A 536 4.52 30.50 12.40
N ALA A 537 5.39 29.64 11.87
CA ALA A 537 6.52 29.11 12.63
C ALA A 537 7.45 30.25 13.08
N PRO A 538 7.78 30.35 14.38
CA PRO A 538 8.57 31.46 14.91
C PRO A 538 9.96 31.52 14.25
N LEU A 539 10.49 32.73 14.08
CA LEU A 539 11.87 32.96 13.64
C LEU A 539 12.66 33.47 14.84
N HIS A 540 13.59 32.67 15.35
CA HIS A 540 14.44 33.08 16.46
C HIS A 540 15.58 33.97 15.96
N LYS A 541 16.17 34.78 16.86
CA LYS A 541 17.34 35.61 16.58
C LYS A 541 18.60 34.94 17.14
N LEU A 542 19.64 34.83 16.32
CA LEU A 542 20.93 34.27 16.74
C LEU A 542 21.54 35.10 17.88
N GLY A 543 22.04 34.42 18.92
CA GLY A 543 22.64 35.03 20.10
C GLY A 543 21.65 35.61 21.12
N SER A 544 20.33 35.41 20.96
CA SER A 544 19.32 35.83 21.94
C SER A 544 19.01 34.72 22.95
N ASP A 545 18.88 35.09 24.23
CA ASP A 545 18.43 34.18 25.30
C ASP A 545 16.94 33.78 25.18
N ALA A 546 16.19 34.33 24.22
CA ALA A 546 14.78 34.02 24.03
C ALA A 546 14.55 32.52 23.82
N TRP A 547 15.41 31.86 23.05
CA TRP A 547 15.35 30.42 22.83
C TRP A 547 15.67 29.63 24.11
N ALA A 548 16.75 30.01 24.81
CA ALA A 548 17.16 29.35 26.05
C ALA A 548 16.04 29.41 27.12
N ARG A 549 15.37 30.56 27.26
CA ARG A 549 14.23 30.74 28.18
C ARG A 549 13.02 29.91 27.74
N SER A 550 12.69 29.89 26.45
CA SER A 550 11.59 29.07 25.92
C SER A 550 11.85 27.58 26.15
N ARG A 551 13.08 27.12 25.92
CA ARG A 551 13.53 25.75 26.18
C ARG A 551 13.45 25.40 27.66
N GLN A 552 13.88 26.30 28.55
CA GLN A 552 13.81 26.09 30.00
C GLN A 552 12.37 25.99 30.49
N LYS A 553 11.49 26.90 30.06
CA LYS A 553 10.06 26.88 30.39
C LYS A 553 9.37 25.63 29.84
N ALA A 554 9.79 25.15 28.66
CA ALA A 554 9.31 23.89 28.11
C ALA A 554 9.78 22.70 28.94
N ALA A 555 11.06 22.66 29.36
CA ALA A 555 11.61 21.59 30.21
C ALA A 555 10.87 21.47 31.55
N GLU A 556 10.57 22.59 32.21
CA GLU A 556 9.81 22.63 33.46
C GLU A 556 8.42 22.02 33.28
N LYS A 557 7.67 22.47 32.26
CA LYS A 557 6.36 21.89 31.93
C LYS A 557 6.45 20.42 31.54
N VAL A 558 7.46 20.03 30.76
CA VAL A 558 7.69 18.63 30.35
C VAL A 558 7.95 17.75 31.56
N ARG A 559 8.69 18.26 32.57
CA ARG A 559 8.92 17.55 33.84
C ARG A 559 7.62 17.30 34.58
N ASP A 560 6.76 18.31 34.71
CA ASP A 560 5.47 18.18 35.39
C ASP A 560 4.56 17.16 34.69
N VAL A 561 4.50 17.23 33.35
CA VAL A 561 3.76 16.27 32.52
C VAL A 561 4.35 14.86 32.65
N ALA A 562 5.68 14.70 32.62
CA ALA A 562 6.35 13.41 32.79
C ALA A 562 6.08 12.79 34.16
N ALA A 563 6.08 13.60 35.23
CA ALA A 563 5.77 13.14 36.57
C ALA A 563 4.31 12.67 36.69
N GLU A 564 3.35 13.43 36.14
CA GLU A 564 1.95 13.03 36.13
C GLU A 564 1.71 11.74 35.31
N LEU A 565 2.37 11.62 34.16
CA LEU A 565 2.33 10.40 33.34
C LEU A 565 2.93 9.19 34.05
N LEU A 566 4.06 9.39 34.73
CA LEU A 566 4.73 8.33 35.47
C LEU A 566 3.90 7.90 36.68
N ASP A 567 3.19 8.81 37.33
CA ASP A 567 2.20 8.49 38.36
C ASP A 567 1.03 7.64 37.82
N VAL A 568 0.52 7.96 36.63
CA VAL A 568 -0.50 7.14 35.95
C VAL A 568 0.05 5.76 35.61
N TYR A 569 1.30 5.68 35.14
CA TYR A 569 1.97 4.43 34.80
C TYR A 569 2.27 3.58 36.05
N ALA A 570 2.76 4.19 37.13
CA ALA A 570 3.04 3.54 38.40
C ALA A 570 1.75 3.03 39.07
N LYS A 571 0.64 3.77 38.99
CA LYS A 571 -0.68 3.29 39.41
C LYS A 571 -1.17 2.09 38.59
N ARG A 572 -0.73 1.98 37.33
CA ARG A 572 -1.03 0.84 36.45
C ARG A 572 -0.14 -0.37 36.73
N GLU A 573 1.16 -0.18 36.98
CA GLU A 573 2.07 -1.29 37.33
C GLU A 573 1.84 -1.84 38.75
N SER A 574 1.43 -0.98 39.68
CA SER A 574 1.18 -1.38 41.08
C SER A 574 -0.13 -2.16 41.27
N ARG A 575 -1.04 -2.13 40.29
CA ARG A 575 -2.26 -2.94 40.30
C ARG A 575 -2.06 -4.22 39.50
N PRO A 576 -2.26 -5.41 40.09
CA PRO A 576 -2.23 -6.65 39.33
C PRO A 576 -3.40 -6.67 38.34
N GLY A 577 -3.08 -6.80 37.05
CA GLY A 577 -4.04 -7.09 35.99
C GLY A 577 -4.41 -8.58 35.94
N PHE A 578 -5.20 -8.97 34.95
CA PHE A 578 -5.54 -10.37 34.70
C PHE A 578 -4.64 -10.94 33.60
N ALA A 579 -3.81 -11.92 33.93
CA ALA A 579 -2.98 -12.61 32.93
C ALA A 579 -3.80 -13.69 32.22
N PHE A 580 -4.13 -13.46 30.95
CA PHE A 580 -4.85 -14.42 30.13
C PHE A 580 -3.99 -15.66 29.83
N LYS A 581 -4.57 -16.87 29.94
CA LYS A 581 -3.91 -18.10 29.54
C LYS A 581 -4.05 -18.30 28.04
N TYR A 582 -2.93 -18.54 27.37
CA TYR A 582 -2.87 -18.81 25.94
C TYR A 582 -2.76 -20.31 25.69
N ASP A 583 -3.83 -20.91 25.17
CA ASP A 583 -3.80 -22.26 24.60
C ASP A 583 -3.53 -22.18 23.10
N ARG A 584 -2.40 -22.75 22.67
CA ARG A 584 -1.96 -22.67 21.28
C ARG A 584 -2.86 -23.48 20.35
N GLU A 585 -3.39 -24.62 20.78
CA GLU A 585 -4.18 -25.50 19.91
C GLU A 585 -5.57 -24.90 19.66
N GLU A 586 -6.25 -24.44 20.70
CA GLU A 586 -7.57 -23.80 20.57
C GLU A 586 -7.49 -22.47 19.81
N PHE A 587 -6.46 -21.67 20.07
CA PHE A 587 -6.23 -20.43 19.35
C PHE A 587 -5.93 -20.67 17.86
N GLN A 588 -5.14 -21.69 17.54
CA GLN A 588 -4.87 -22.06 16.14
C GLN A 588 -6.15 -22.53 15.44
N GLN A 589 -6.98 -23.36 16.07
CA GLN A 589 -8.26 -23.78 15.50
C GLN A 589 -9.18 -22.58 15.19
N PHE A 590 -9.21 -21.58 16.07
CA PHE A 590 -9.95 -20.34 15.81
C PHE A 590 -9.29 -19.52 14.68
N ALA A 591 -7.97 -19.42 14.64
CA ALA A 591 -7.25 -18.74 13.56
C ALA A 591 -7.52 -19.39 12.20
N ASP A 592 -7.52 -20.72 12.11
CA ASP A 592 -7.73 -21.49 10.87
C ASP A 592 -9.14 -21.34 10.29
N THR A 593 -10.13 -20.93 11.10
CA THR A 593 -11.47 -20.60 10.61
C THR A 593 -11.53 -19.25 9.89
N PHE A 594 -10.46 -18.45 9.95
CA PHE A 594 -10.33 -17.22 9.17
C PHE A 594 -10.01 -17.55 7.71
N PRO A 595 -10.81 -17.09 6.73
CA PRO A 595 -10.65 -17.51 5.33
C PRO A 595 -9.53 -16.76 4.57
N PHE A 596 -8.76 -15.89 5.23
CA PHE A 596 -7.72 -15.05 4.63
C PHE A 596 -6.38 -15.29 5.30
N GLU A 597 -5.27 -15.18 4.56
CA GLU A 597 -3.92 -15.15 5.15
C GLU A 597 -3.62 -13.76 5.73
N GLU A 598 -3.03 -13.73 6.92
CA GLU A 598 -2.66 -12.48 7.59
C GLU A 598 -1.43 -11.84 6.96
N THR A 599 -1.40 -10.51 6.89
CA THR A 599 -0.18 -9.77 6.51
C THR A 599 0.86 -9.84 7.64
N TYR A 600 2.13 -9.60 7.32
CA TYR A 600 3.20 -9.56 8.34
C TYR A 600 2.89 -8.53 9.44
N ASP A 601 2.43 -7.33 9.07
CA ASP A 601 2.02 -6.30 10.04
C ASP A 601 0.81 -6.73 10.89
N GLN A 602 -0.17 -7.43 10.29
CA GLN A 602 -1.30 -7.99 11.03
C GLN A 602 -0.82 -9.03 12.04
N GLN A 603 0.08 -9.92 11.64
CA GLN A 603 0.63 -10.95 12.51
C GLN A 603 1.45 -10.34 13.66
N MET A 604 2.25 -9.31 13.38
CA MET A 604 2.95 -8.54 14.41
C MET A 604 1.98 -7.87 15.38
N ALA A 605 0.91 -7.24 14.88
CA ALA A 605 -0.12 -6.63 15.72
C ALA A 605 -0.85 -7.65 16.59
N ILE A 606 -1.21 -8.82 16.03
CA ILE A 606 -1.84 -9.92 16.77
C ILE A 606 -0.90 -10.43 17.85
N ASN A 607 0.35 -10.73 17.51
CA ASN A 607 1.34 -11.22 18.47
C ASN A 607 1.58 -10.24 19.62
N ALA A 608 1.63 -8.93 19.32
CA ALA A 608 1.78 -7.90 20.34
C ALA A 608 0.56 -7.79 21.27
N VAL A 609 -0.66 -7.79 20.72
CA VAL A 609 -1.90 -7.77 21.52
C VAL A 609 -2.00 -9.00 22.42
N ILE A 610 -1.79 -10.19 21.87
CA ILE A 610 -1.86 -11.45 22.63
C ILE A 610 -0.74 -11.51 23.67
N GLY A 611 0.47 -11.08 23.31
CA GLY A 611 1.61 -11.00 24.23
C GLY A 611 1.35 -10.09 25.43
N ASP A 612 0.68 -8.95 25.22
CA ASP A 612 0.29 -8.04 26.31
C ASP A 612 -0.81 -8.62 27.18
N MET A 613 -1.86 -9.21 26.59
CA MET A 613 -2.96 -9.85 27.35
C MET A 613 -2.47 -11.01 28.24
N CYS A 614 -1.41 -11.71 27.83
CA CYS A 614 -0.84 -12.78 28.66
C CYS A 614 0.00 -12.27 29.84
N GLN A 615 0.30 -10.98 29.92
CA GLN A 615 1.04 -10.41 31.05
C GLN A 615 0.13 -10.11 32.24
N ALA A 616 0.71 -10.06 33.44
CA ALA A 616 -0.02 -9.67 34.65
C ALA A 616 -0.29 -8.15 34.75
N LYS A 617 -0.03 -7.38 33.68
CA LYS A 617 -0.23 -5.93 33.62
C LYS A 617 -1.42 -5.63 32.69
N PRO A 618 -2.33 -4.70 33.05
CA PRO A 618 -3.45 -4.36 32.17
C PRO A 618 -2.97 -3.79 30.83
N MET A 619 -3.48 -4.29 29.70
CA MET A 619 -3.16 -3.81 28.35
C MET A 619 -3.85 -2.45 28.04
N ASP A 620 -3.17 -1.55 27.31
CA ASP A 620 -3.76 -0.34 26.69
C ASP A 620 -3.04 -0.11 25.36
N ARG A 621 -3.52 -0.80 24.32
CA ARG A 621 -2.89 -0.83 23.00
C ARG A 621 -3.78 -0.15 21.97
N LEU A 622 -3.15 0.63 21.10
CA LEU A 622 -3.76 1.24 19.92
C LEU A 622 -3.28 0.50 18.67
N VAL A 623 -4.22 -0.05 17.91
CA VAL A 623 -3.97 -0.62 16.58
C VAL A 623 -4.41 0.39 15.53
N CYS A 624 -3.44 0.92 14.80
CA CYS A 624 -3.63 1.84 13.70
C CYS A 624 -3.44 1.11 12.38
N GLY A 625 -4.28 1.41 11.40
CA GLY A 625 -4.09 0.91 10.04
C GLY A 625 -5.24 1.38 9.17
N ASP A 626 -5.07 1.46 7.86
CA ASP A 626 -6.13 2.00 7.01
C ASP A 626 -7.42 1.16 7.06
N VAL A 627 -8.52 1.74 6.57
CA VAL A 627 -9.81 1.04 6.47
C VAL A 627 -9.64 -0.20 5.60
N GLY A 628 -10.03 -1.39 6.09
CA GLY A 628 -9.90 -2.65 5.35
C GLY A 628 -8.56 -3.38 5.53
N PHE A 629 -7.65 -2.89 6.38
CA PHE A 629 -6.38 -3.58 6.67
C PHE A 629 -6.51 -4.65 7.76
N GLY A 630 -7.70 -5.21 8.00
CA GLY A 630 -7.89 -6.34 8.92
C GLY A 630 -7.84 -6.03 10.42
N LYS A 631 -7.99 -4.76 10.84
CA LYS A 631 -8.05 -4.37 12.28
C LYS A 631 -9.07 -5.18 13.09
N THR A 632 -10.20 -5.50 12.48
CA THR A 632 -11.27 -6.26 13.12
C THR A 632 -10.83 -7.68 13.47
N GLU A 633 -9.99 -8.32 12.66
CA GLU A 633 -9.50 -9.68 12.95
C GLU A 633 -8.56 -9.67 14.17
N VAL A 634 -7.73 -8.63 14.34
CA VAL A 634 -6.91 -8.44 15.55
C VAL A 634 -7.80 -8.39 16.80
N ALA A 635 -8.91 -7.66 16.72
CA ALA A 635 -9.86 -7.53 17.82
C ALA A 635 -10.67 -8.81 18.08
N MET A 636 -11.05 -9.55 17.03
CA MET A 636 -11.73 -10.84 17.17
C MET A 636 -10.86 -11.88 17.87
N ARG A 637 -9.56 -11.95 17.56
CA ARG A 637 -8.61 -12.85 18.23
C ARG A 637 -8.38 -12.49 19.69
N ALA A 638 -8.28 -11.20 20.00
CA ALA A 638 -8.23 -10.72 21.38
C ALA A 638 -9.51 -11.11 22.15
N ALA A 639 -10.68 -10.91 21.54
CA ALA A 639 -11.96 -11.30 22.13
C ALA A 639 -12.06 -12.81 22.35
N PHE A 640 -11.59 -13.63 21.42
CA PHE A 640 -11.54 -15.08 21.57
C PHE A 640 -10.70 -15.49 22.78
N LEU A 641 -9.49 -14.95 22.92
CA LEU A 641 -8.62 -15.24 24.07
C LEU A 641 -9.31 -14.87 25.41
N ALA A 642 -10.03 -13.75 25.43
CA ALA A 642 -10.75 -13.31 26.62
C ALA A 642 -11.89 -14.25 27.01
N VAL A 643 -12.70 -14.67 26.03
CA VAL A 643 -13.84 -15.57 26.26
C VAL A 643 -13.38 -16.97 26.67
N MET A 644 -12.29 -17.50 26.09
CA MET A 644 -11.72 -18.80 26.50
C MET A 644 -11.24 -18.80 27.95
N ASN A 645 -10.91 -17.63 28.50
CA ASN A 645 -10.56 -17.44 29.90
C ASN A 645 -11.77 -17.07 30.79
N HIS A 646 -12.99 -17.29 30.29
CA HIS A 646 -14.26 -16.98 30.95
C HIS A 646 -14.42 -15.50 31.36
N LYS A 647 -13.81 -14.58 30.60
CA LYS A 647 -13.99 -13.15 30.77
C LYS A 647 -14.96 -12.60 29.73
N GLN A 648 -15.80 -11.66 30.16
CA GLN A 648 -16.69 -10.94 29.25
C GLN A 648 -15.90 -9.91 28.44
N VAL A 649 -16.38 -9.65 27.22
CA VAL A 649 -15.82 -8.68 26.28
C VAL A 649 -16.86 -7.61 25.96
N ALA A 650 -16.45 -6.35 26.03
CA ALA A 650 -17.27 -5.23 25.60
C ALA A 650 -16.68 -4.61 24.32
N VAL A 651 -17.48 -4.46 23.27
CA VAL A 651 -17.07 -3.77 22.03
C VAL A 651 -17.86 -2.47 21.91
N LEU A 652 -17.15 -1.35 22.07
CA LEU A 652 -17.71 -0.01 22.04
C LEU A 652 -17.49 0.63 20.67
N VAL A 653 -18.59 1.03 20.03
CA VAL A 653 -18.58 1.63 18.69
C VAL A 653 -19.40 2.93 18.63
N PRO A 654 -19.09 3.86 17.72
CA PRO A 654 -19.70 5.20 17.76
C PRO A 654 -21.12 5.24 17.19
N THR A 655 -21.46 4.38 16.23
CA THR A 655 -22.76 4.38 15.54
C THR A 655 -23.49 3.05 15.66
N THR A 656 -24.82 3.10 15.54
CA THR A 656 -25.68 1.91 15.56
C THR A 656 -25.43 0.99 14.36
N LEU A 657 -25.08 1.54 13.20
CA LEU A 657 -24.73 0.77 12.00
C LEU A 657 -23.44 -0.02 12.21
N LEU A 658 -22.39 0.60 12.76
CA LEU A 658 -21.16 -0.10 13.13
C LEU A 658 -21.44 -1.18 14.20
N ALA A 659 -22.33 -0.90 15.15
CA ALA A 659 -22.70 -1.90 16.17
C ALA A 659 -23.35 -3.13 15.54
N GLN A 660 -24.22 -2.92 14.54
CA GLN A 660 -24.86 -4.00 13.81
C GLN A 660 -23.85 -4.77 12.95
N GLN A 661 -22.98 -4.06 12.22
CA GLN A 661 -21.93 -4.67 11.41
C GLN A 661 -20.98 -5.53 12.26
N HIS A 662 -20.50 -5.01 13.38
CA HIS A 662 -19.69 -5.78 14.32
C HIS A 662 -20.49 -6.95 14.91
N TYR A 663 -21.77 -6.76 15.23
CA TYR A 663 -22.62 -7.86 15.72
C TYR A 663 -22.74 -9.00 14.71
N ASP A 664 -23.05 -8.70 13.45
CA ASP A 664 -23.15 -9.72 12.42
C ASP A 664 -21.78 -10.38 12.16
N ASN A 665 -20.71 -9.59 12.04
CA ASN A 665 -19.36 -10.12 11.86
C ASN A 665 -18.91 -11.03 13.02
N PHE A 666 -19.12 -10.63 14.27
CA PHE A 666 -18.76 -11.44 15.44
C PHE A 666 -19.67 -12.66 15.55
N ARG A 667 -20.98 -12.53 15.33
CA ARG A 667 -21.90 -13.67 15.35
C ARG A 667 -21.50 -14.71 14.31
N ASP A 668 -21.17 -14.27 13.10
CA ASP A 668 -20.79 -15.17 12.00
C ASP A 668 -19.40 -15.80 12.24
N ARG A 669 -18.43 -15.03 12.76
CA ARG A 669 -17.09 -15.54 13.12
C ARG A 669 -17.12 -16.55 14.26
N PHE A 670 -17.96 -16.32 15.28
CA PHE A 670 -18.07 -17.17 16.47
C PHE A 670 -19.20 -18.23 16.36
N ALA A 671 -19.87 -18.36 15.21
CA ALA A 671 -21.04 -19.22 15.04
C ALA A 671 -20.81 -20.70 15.39
N ASN A 672 -19.57 -21.19 15.22
CA ASN A 672 -19.19 -22.57 15.50
C ASN A 672 -18.73 -22.81 16.95
N LEU A 673 -18.73 -21.77 17.79
CA LEU A 673 -18.31 -21.81 19.18
C LEU A 673 -19.51 -21.56 20.10
N PRO A 674 -19.51 -22.10 21.33
CA PRO A 674 -20.56 -21.84 22.31
C PRO A 674 -20.38 -20.45 22.96
N VAL A 675 -20.31 -19.39 22.15
CA VAL A 675 -20.14 -18.00 22.58
C VAL A 675 -21.41 -17.21 22.30
N ASN A 676 -21.97 -16.58 23.33
CA ASN A 676 -23.16 -15.75 23.20
C ASN A 676 -22.76 -14.30 22.90
N VAL A 677 -22.91 -13.91 21.62
CA VAL A 677 -22.71 -12.54 21.14
C VAL A 677 -24.05 -11.81 21.13
N GLU A 678 -24.09 -10.60 21.69
CA GLU A 678 -25.32 -9.80 21.74
C GLU A 678 -25.07 -8.31 21.50
N VAL A 679 -26.07 -7.61 20.98
CA VAL A 679 -25.97 -6.17 20.65
C VAL A 679 -26.90 -5.30 21.51
N LEU A 680 -26.35 -4.22 22.06
CA LEU A 680 -27.07 -3.14 22.74
C LEU A 680 -27.08 -1.88 21.86
N SER A 681 -28.09 -1.78 21.00
CA SER A 681 -28.29 -0.66 20.08
C SER A 681 -29.67 -0.02 20.23
N ARG A 682 -29.91 1.10 19.53
CA ARG A 682 -31.25 1.71 19.44
C ARG A 682 -32.24 0.87 18.65
N PHE A 683 -31.77 -0.09 17.84
CA PHE A 683 -32.62 -0.97 17.03
C PHE A 683 -33.39 -2.00 17.88
N LYS A 684 -32.88 -2.35 19.08
CA LYS A 684 -33.59 -3.24 20.01
C LYS A 684 -34.67 -2.49 20.78
N THR A 685 -35.80 -3.15 21.02
CA THR A 685 -36.89 -2.61 21.85
C THR A 685 -36.46 -2.47 23.31
N SER A 686 -37.14 -1.61 24.08
CA SER A 686 -36.83 -1.42 25.51
C SER A 686 -36.97 -2.70 26.34
N LYS A 687 -37.86 -3.62 25.93
CA LYS A 687 -38.03 -4.92 26.58
C LYS A 687 -36.83 -5.84 26.31
N GLU A 688 -36.38 -5.90 25.06
CA GLU A 688 -35.19 -6.67 24.68
C GLU A 688 -33.93 -6.11 25.33
N GLN A 689 -33.76 -4.78 25.35
CA GLN A 689 -32.62 -4.14 26.02
C GLN A 689 -32.54 -4.52 27.51
N LYS A 690 -33.67 -4.47 28.23
CA LYS A 690 -33.72 -4.91 29.65
C LYS A 690 -33.34 -6.38 29.81
N ASN A 691 -33.79 -7.24 28.90
CA ASN A 691 -33.44 -8.66 28.92
C ASN A 691 -31.93 -8.86 28.70
N VAL A 692 -31.35 -8.18 27.71
CA VAL A 692 -29.90 -8.21 27.45
C VAL A 692 -29.11 -7.77 28.69
N LEU A 693 -29.48 -6.65 29.32
CA LEU A 693 -28.80 -6.17 30.53
C LEU A 693 -28.88 -7.18 31.69
N THR A 694 -30.01 -7.87 31.84
CA THR A 694 -30.17 -8.91 32.87
C THR A 694 -29.25 -10.10 32.57
N LEU A 695 -29.19 -10.54 31.32
CA LEU A 695 -28.32 -11.65 30.89
C LEU A 695 -26.82 -11.32 30.99
N VAL A 696 -26.43 -10.07 30.72
CA VAL A 696 -25.04 -9.59 30.91
C VAL A 696 -24.64 -9.67 32.38
N LYS A 697 -25.52 -9.23 33.28
CA LYS A 697 -25.29 -9.25 34.73
C LYS A 697 -25.22 -10.67 35.30
N GLU A 698 -25.97 -11.60 34.71
CA GLU A 698 -25.92 -13.03 35.04
C GLU A 698 -24.70 -13.76 34.43
N GLY A 699 -23.89 -13.10 33.60
CA GLY A 699 -22.72 -13.71 32.94
C GLY A 699 -23.08 -14.66 31.80
N LYS A 700 -24.32 -14.62 31.27
CA LYS A 700 -24.77 -15.47 30.15
C LYS A 700 -24.38 -14.94 28.78
N ILE A 701 -24.03 -13.65 28.69
CA ILE A 701 -23.55 -13.01 27.47
C ILE A 701 -22.04 -12.83 27.60
N ASP A 702 -21.29 -13.41 26.66
CA ASP A 702 -19.83 -13.38 26.66
C ASP A 702 -19.32 -12.12 25.97
N ILE A 703 -19.91 -11.76 24.82
CA ILE A 703 -19.51 -10.59 24.03
C ILE A 703 -20.70 -9.64 23.89
N LEU A 704 -20.56 -8.43 24.42
CA LEU A 704 -21.57 -7.37 24.32
C LEU A 704 -21.06 -6.24 23.42
N ILE A 705 -21.72 -6.07 22.28
CA ILE A 705 -21.41 -5.02 21.31
C ILE A 705 -22.39 -3.88 21.50
N GLY A 706 -21.94 -2.64 21.57
CA GLY A 706 -22.86 -1.54 21.82
C GLY A 706 -22.30 -0.16 21.54
N THR A 707 -23.23 0.78 21.48
CA THR A 707 -22.90 2.20 21.31
C THR A 707 -22.61 2.87 22.65
N HIS A 708 -22.55 4.21 22.67
CA HIS A 708 -22.44 5.02 23.90
C HIS A 708 -23.44 4.65 25.02
N LYS A 709 -24.52 3.92 24.73
CA LYS A 709 -25.40 3.32 25.76
C LYS A 709 -24.66 2.44 26.76
N LEU A 710 -23.58 1.74 26.36
CA LEU A 710 -22.74 0.97 27.28
C LEU A 710 -22.12 1.84 28.38
N LEU A 711 -21.91 3.13 28.10
CA LEU A 711 -21.32 4.08 29.03
C LEU A 711 -22.36 4.83 29.86
N GLN A 712 -23.67 4.65 29.64
CA GLN A 712 -24.71 5.47 30.28
C GLN A 712 -25.03 5.11 31.75
N GLY A 713 -24.33 4.14 32.35
CA GLY A 713 -24.37 3.84 33.79
C GLY A 713 -25.31 2.70 34.20
N ASP A 714 -26.07 2.13 33.26
CA ASP A 714 -27.03 1.05 33.51
C ASP A 714 -26.49 -0.36 33.18
N VAL A 715 -25.19 -0.48 32.86
CA VAL A 715 -24.59 -1.75 32.43
C VAL A 715 -23.63 -2.26 33.50
N ASP A 716 -24.10 -3.26 34.26
CA ASP A 716 -23.29 -4.01 35.21
C ASP A 716 -22.81 -5.31 34.55
N PHE A 717 -21.50 -5.43 34.32
CA PHE A 717 -20.88 -6.68 33.88
C PHE A 717 -20.65 -7.61 35.09
N HIS A 718 -20.73 -8.92 34.85
CA HIS A 718 -20.36 -9.93 35.84
C HIS A 718 -18.84 -9.97 36.05
N ASP A 719 -18.08 -10.10 34.96
CA ASP A 719 -16.62 -10.17 34.98
C ASP A 719 -16.03 -9.69 33.63
N LEU A 720 -15.93 -8.37 33.46
CA LEU A 720 -15.39 -7.75 32.25
C LEU A 720 -13.87 -7.83 32.24
N GLY A 721 -13.29 -8.52 31.26
CA GLY A 721 -11.83 -8.67 31.12
C GLY A 721 -11.22 -7.88 29.96
N LEU A 722 -11.99 -7.56 28.91
CA LEU A 722 -11.48 -6.85 27.74
C LEU A 722 -12.49 -5.81 27.23
N LEU A 723 -12.03 -4.59 26.97
CA LEU A 723 -12.78 -3.52 26.32
C LEU A 723 -12.13 -3.15 24.98
N ILE A 724 -12.86 -3.41 23.90
CA ILE A 724 -12.48 -3.05 22.53
C ILE A 724 -13.19 -1.75 22.16
N ILE A 725 -12.46 -0.76 21.64
CA ILE A 725 -12.99 0.54 21.23
C ILE A 725 -12.67 0.75 19.76
N ASP A 726 -13.69 0.89 18.92
CA ASP A 726 -13.50 1.21 17.50
C ASP A 726 -13.80 2.69 17.24
N GLU A 727 -12.94 3.35 16.47
CA GLU A 727 -13.02 4.77 16.10
C GLU A 727 -13.20 5.73 17.31
N GLU A 728 -12.28 5.65 18.28
CA GLU A 728 -12.24 6.47 19.51
C GLU A 728 -12.44 7.98 19.26
N HIS A 729 -12.02 8.49 18.09
CA HIS A 729 -12.09 9.89 17.73
C HIS A 729 -13.51 10.47 17.68
N ARG A 730 -14.54 9.63 17.47
CA ARG A 730 -15.94 10.07 17.39
C ARG A 730 -16.65 10.17 18.75
N PHE A 731 -16.01 9.75 19.85
CA PHE A 731 -16.61 9.84 21.19
C PHE A 731 -16.39 11.21 21.82
N GLY A 732 -17.43 11.73 22.48
CA GLY A 732 -17.40 13.02 23.16
C GLY A 732 -16.57 13.01 24.45
N VAL A 733 -16.24 14.20 24.98
CA VAL A 733 -15.36 14.38 26.15
C VAL A 733 -15.85 13.59 27.38
N ARG A 734 -17.13 13.71 27.74
CA ARG A 734 -17.73 12.96 28.88
C ARG A 734 -17.66 11.44 28.72
N GLN A 735 -17.72 10.94 27.48
CA GLN A 735 -17.62 9.50 27.21
C GLN A 735 -16.18 9.03 27.40
N LYS A 736 -15.21 9.84 26.94
CA LYS A 736 -13.77 9.56 27.12
C LYS A 736 -13.36 9.54 28.59
N GLU A 737 -13.93 10.39 29.44
CA GLU A 737 -13.69 10.36 30.89
C GLU A 737 -14.16 9.05 31.54
N LYS A 738 -15.35 8.55 31.17
CA LYS A 738 -15.82 7.24 31.65
C LYS A 738 -14.94 6.09 31.16
N ILE A 739 -14.48 6.13 29.91
CA ILE A 739 -13.52 5.16 29.39
C ILE A 739 -12.22 5.20 30.21
N LYS A 740 -11.70 6.40 30.55
CA LYS A 740 -10.50 6.55 31.38
C LYS A 740 -10.66 5.96 32.78
N GLN A 741 -11.84 6.03 33.38
CA GLN A 741 -12.10 5.38 34.68
C GLN A 741 -11.99 3.85 34.57
N LEU A 742 -12.52 3.27 33.50
CA LEU A 742 -12.46 1.82 33.21
C LEU A 742 -11.03 1.33 32.89
N ARG A 743 -10.15 2.20 32.36
CA ARG A 743 -8.73 1.89 32.04
C ARG A 743 -7.90 1.35 33.20
N THR A 744 -8.34 1.56 34.43
CA THR A 744 -7.52 1.23 35.60
C THR A 744 -7.53 -0.25 35.99
N ASN A 745 -8.48 -1.05 35.48
CA ASN A 745 -8.69 -2.43 35.94
C ASN A 745 -8.89 -3.46 34.82
N ILE A 746 -8.98 -3.04 33.55
CA ILE A 746 -9.42 -3.89 32.42
C ILE A 746 -8.47 -3.68 31.24
N ASP A 747 -8.22 -4.73 30.46
CA ASP A 747 -7.45 -4.64 29.21
C ASP A 747 -8.21 -3.86 28.15
N ILE A 748 -7.55 -2.89 27.50
CA ILE A 748 -8.13 -2.03 26.48
C ILE A 748 -7.41 -2.16 25.16
N LEU A 749 -8.19 -2.44 24.12
CA LEU A 749 -7.76 -2.46 22.74
C LEU A 749 -8.51 -1.37 21.97
N THR A 750 -7.79 -0.41 21.39
CA THR A 750 -8.41 0.62 20.55
C THR A 750 -8.02 0.45 19.09
N LEU A 751 -8.99 0.57 18.19
CA LEU A 751 -8.82 0.45 16.74
C LEU A 751 -9.09 1.81 16.09
N THR A 752 -8.25 2.22 15.15
CA THR A 752 -8.54 3.43 14.36
C THR A 752 -7.93 3.41 12.97
N ALA A 753 -8.61 4.05 12.01
CA ALA A 753 -8.10 4.27 10.65
C ALA A 753 -7.01 5.35 10.59
N THR A 754 -7.20 6.44 11.33
CA THR A 754 -6.30 7.60 11.35
C THR A 754 -6.04 7.96 12.80
N PRO A 755 -4.82 7.80 13.33
CA PRO A 755 -4.55 8.17 14.70
C PRO A 755 -4.76 9.67 14.87
N ILE A 756 -5.52 10.07 15.91
CA ILE A 756 -5.67 11.48 16.27
C ILE A 756 -4.29 12.01 16.64
N PRO A 757 -3.89 13.23 16.23
CA PRO A 757 -2.60 13.83 16.59
C PRO A 757 -2.21 13.66 18.07
N ARG A 758 -3.14 13.86 19.00
CA ARG A 758 -2.93 13.67 20.45
C ARG A 758 -2.74 12.21 20.86
N THR A 759 -3.47 11.28 20.25
CA THR A 759 -3.37 9.84 20.55
C THR A 759 -2.11 9.23 19.94
N LEU A 760 -1.72 9.69 18.74
CA LEU A 760 -0.43 9.37 18.13
C LEU A 760 0.71 9.82 19.03
N ASN A 761 0.64 11.06 19.52
CA ASN A 761 1.61 11.64 20.44
C ASN A 761 1.76 10.79 21.72
N MET A 762 0.65 10.40 22.36
CA MET A 762 0.71 9.51 23.55
C MET A 762 1.33 8.14 23.25
N ALA A 763 1.08 7.59 22.06
CA ALA A 763 1.57 6.28 21.69
C ALA A 763 3.07 6.29 21.35
N MET A 764 3.54 7.36 20.69
CA MET A 764 4.97 7.60 20.41
C MET A 764 5.82 7.72 21.68
N ASN A 765 5.23 8.11 22.81
CA ASN A 765 5.91 8.27 24.09
C ASN A 765 5.90 6.99 24.95
N GLY A 766 5.41 5.84 24.44
CA GLY A 766 5.35 4.59 25.21
C GLY A 766 4.38 4.61 26.40
N ILE A 767 3.54 5.64 26.50
CA ILE A 767 2.42 5.71 27.47
C ILE A 767 1.32 4.73 27.04
N ARG A 768 1.17 4.59 25.71
CA ARG A 768 0.22 3.71 25.06
C ARG A 768 0.96 2.88 24.02
N ASP A 769 0.79 1.57 24.06
CA ASP A 769 1.45 0.71 23.09
C ASP A 769 0.80 0.87 21.71
N LEU A 770 1.61 1.02 20.66
CA LEU A 770 1.15 1.21 19.28
C LEU A 770 1.47 -0.02 18.44
N SER A 771 0.52 -0.48 17.65
CA SER A 771 0.75 -1.41 16.54
C SER A 771 0.26 -0.76 15.25
N ILE A 772 1.13 -0.62 14.27
CA ILE A 772 0.79 -0.06 12.95
C ILE A 772 0.63 -1.20 11.95
N ILE A 773 -0.49 -1.22 11.25
CA ILE A 773 -0.76 -2.07 10.10
C ILE A 773 -0.67 -1.18 8.87
N SER A 774 0.48 -1.23 8.19
CA SER A 774 0.79 -0.39 7.02
C SER A 774 0.67 -1.16 5.71
N THR A 775 0.86 -2.47 5.76
CA THR A 775 0.81 -3.35 4.60
C THR A 775 -0.64 -3.68 4.27
N PRO A 776 -1.18 -3.25 3.11
CA PRO A 776 -2.52 -3.63 2.70
C PRO A 776 -2.58 -5.14 2.42
N PRO A 777 -3.76 -5.78 2.60
CA PRO A 777 -4.03 -7.10 2.05
C PRO A 777 -3.80 -7.15 0.53
N ALA A 778 -3.63 -8.34 -0.02
CA ALA A 778 -3.30 -8.55 -1.44
C ALA A 778 -4.18 -7.74 -2.41
N ARG A 779 -3.55 -7.12 -3.44
CA ARG A 779 -4.20 -6.47 -4.60
C ARG A 779 -4.90 -5.13 -4.36
N ARG A 780 -4.70 -4.48 -3.21
CA ARG A 780 -5.17 -3.10 -3.09
C ARG A 780 -4.31 -2.19 -3.97
N LEU A 781 -4.91 -1.63 -5.01
CA LEU A 781 -4.29 -0.59 -5.85
C LEU A 781 -4.48 0.78 -5.18
N VAL A 782 -3.54 1.69 -5.43
CA VAL A 782 -3.63 3.07 -4.94
C VAL A 782 -4.87 3.74 -5.50
N ILE A 783 -5.57 4.55 -4.71
CA ILE A 783 -6.73 5.32 -5.17
C ILE A 783 -6.24 6.60 -5.87
N LYS A 784 -6.44 6.72 -7.18
CA LYS A 784 -6.10 7.94 -7.93
C LYS A 784 -7.04 9.06 -7.52
N THR A 785 -6.47 10.13 -6.98
CA THR A 785 -7.22 11.25 -6.41
C THR A 785 -7.10 12.48 -7.30
N PHE A 786 -8.22 13.09 -7.67
CA PHE A 786 -8.26 14.27 -8.54
C PHE A 786 -8.92 15.43 -7.83
N VAL A 787 -8.25 16.58 -7.79
CA VAL A 787 -8.85 17.86 -7.41
C VAL A 787 -9.28 18.56 -8.69
N ARG A 788 -10.59 18.77 -8.86
CA ARG A 788 -11.17 19.39 -10.06
C ARG A 788 -12.22 20.43 -9.69
N GLU A 789 -12.43 21.37 -10.59
CA GLU A 789 -13.59 22.25 -10.51
C GLU A 789 -14.88 21.46 -10.83
N GLN A 790 -16.01 21.92 -10.28
CA GLN A 790 -17.29 21.24 -10.49
C GLN A 790 -17.75 21.36 -11.95
N ASP A 791 -17.57 20.29 -12.72
CA ASP A 791 -18.03 20.15 -14.10
C ASP A 791 -18.95 18.92 -14.24
N LYS A 792 -20.13 19.14 -14.83
CA LYS A 792 -21.11 18.08 -15.12
C LYS A 792 -20.54 17.00 -16.05
N ARG A 793 -19.65 17.35 -16.98
CA ARG A 793 -19.06 16.38 -17.91
C ARG A 793 -18.16 15.39 -17.17
N VAL A 794 -17.29 15.90 -16.29
CA VAL A 794 -16.40 15.08 -15.45
C VAL A 794 -17.21 14.14 -14.55
N VAL A 795 -18.30 14.62 -13.94
CA VAL A 795 -19.20 13.79 -13.13
C VAL A 795 -19.83 12.67 -13.95
N ARG A 796 -20.37 12.98 -15.14
CA ARG A 796 -20.95 11.97 -16.04
C ARG A 796 -19.92 10.92 -16.45
N GLU A 797 -18.73 11.34 -16.86
CA GLU A 797 -17.65 10.43 -17.26
C GLU A 797 -17.19 9.54 -16.12
N ALA A 798 -16.99 10.10 -14.92
CA ALA A 798 -16.61 9.34 -13.73
C ALA A 798 -17.65 8.27 -13.37
N ILE A 799 -18.95 8.62 -13.44
CA ILE A 799 -20.03 7.67 -13.17
C ILE A 799 -20.09 6.58 -14.24
N LEU A 800 -20.05 6.95 -15.52
CA LEU A 800 -20.11 6.00 -16.62
C LEU A 800 -18.91 5.05 -16.64
N ARG A 801 -17.70 5.54 -16.31
CA ARG A 801 -16.50 4.70 -16.17
C ARG A 801 -16.72 3.57 -15.20
N GLU A 802 -17.30 3.87 -14.05
CA GLU A 802 -17.57 2.88 -13.01
C GLU A 802 -18.69 1.92 -13.42
N ILE A 803 -19.75 2.42 -14.04
CA ILE A 803 -20.90 1.60 -14.45
C ILE A 803 -20.51 0.64 -15.57
N LEU A 804 -19.73 1.08 -16.57
CA LEU A 804 -19.30 0.26 -17.70
C LEU A 804 -18.38 -0.89 -17.29
N ARG A 805 -17.61 -0.72 -16.21
CA ARG A 805 -16.85 -1.82 -15.59
C ARG A 805 -17.65 -2.68 -14.60
N GLY A 806 -18.96 -2.44 -14.48
CA GLY A 806 -19.85 -3.19 -13.58
C GLY A 806 -19.71 -2.83 -12.10
N GLY A 807 -19.13 -1.67 -11.79
CA GLY A 807 -18.95 -1.18 -10.43
C GLY A 807 -20.07 -0.25 -9.95
N GLN A 808 -19.84 0.34 -8.78
CA GLN A 808 -20.77 1.26 -8.12
C GLN A 808 -20.08 2.55 -7.67
N VAL A 809 -20.85 3.64 -7.60
CA VAL A 809 -20.34 4.98 -7.31
C VAL A 809 -20.94 5.52 -6.02
N TYR A 810 -20.08 6.08 -5.17
CA TYR A 810 -20.51 6.98 -4.10
C TYR A 810 -20.51 8.42 -4.61
N TYR A 811 -21.66 9.09 -4.57
CA TYR A 811 -21.76 10.53 -4.82
C TYR A 811 -22.07 11.23 -3.50
N LEU A 812 -21.07 11.91 -2.93
CA LEU A 812 -21.19 12.58 -1.65
C LEU A 812 -21.73 13.99 -1.83
N HIS A 813 -22.93 14.23 -1.29
CA HIS A 813 -23.59 15.52 -1.22
C HIS A 813 -23.99 15.80 0.23
N ASN A 814 -23.25 16.68 0.92
CA ASN A 814 -23.38 16.87 2.36
C ASN A 814 -24.43 17.94 2.76
N ASP A 815 -25.61 17.89 2.14
CA ASP A 815 -26.76 18.71 2.50
C ASP A 815 -28.06 17.92 2.30
N VAL A 816 -28.79 17.66 3.39
CA VAL A 816 -30.03 16.88 3.36
C VAL A 816 -31.17 17.65 2.69
N ALA A 817 -31.18 18.97 2.76
CA ALA A 817 -32.27 19.77 2.18
C ALA A 817 -32.29 19.70 0.64
N THR A 818 -31.12 19.52 0.03
CA THR A 818 -30.93 19.58 -1.43
C THR A 818 -30.56 18.24 -2.06
N ILE A 819 -30.37 17.18 -1.26
CA ILE A 819 -29.97 15.84 -1.74
C ILE A 819 -30.95 15.24 -2.76
N GLN A 820 -32.25 15.45 -2.58
CA GLN A 820 -33.27 14.95 -3.50
C GLN A 820 -33.14 15.60 -4.89
N ASN A 821 -32.99 16.92 -4.91
CA ASN A 821 -32.78 17.67 -6.14
C ASN A 821 -31.45 17.29 -6.82
N CYS A 822 -30.42 16.96 -6.03
CA CYS A 822 -29.14 16.47 -6.54
C CYS A 822 -29.32 15.13 -7.26
N ALA A 823 -30.04 14.18 -6.65
CA ALA A 823 -30.32 12.87 -7.24
C ALA A 823 -31.12 12.97 -8.55
N GLU A 824 -32.13 13.84 -8.60
CA GLU A 824 -32.91 14.09 -9.83
C GLU A 824 -32.05 14.67 -10.95
N LYS A 825 -31.21 15.66 -10.64
CA LYS A 825 -30.26 16.23 -11.60
C LYS A 825 -29.23 15.22 -12.08
N LEU A 826 -28.78 14.31 -11.20
CA LEU A 826 -27.87 13.23 -11.57
C LEU A 826 -28.56 12.18 -12.46
N ALA A 827 -29.83 11.88 -12.22
CA ALA A 827 -30.61 10.96 -13.05
C ALA A 827 -30.85 11.54 -14.45
N GLU A 828 -31.07 12.85 -14.56
CA GLU A 828 -31.12 13.56 -15.83
C GLU A 828 -29.75 13.56 -16.52
N LEU A 829 -28.68 13.77 -15.76
CA LEU A 829 -27.30 13.80 -16.29
C LEU A 829 -26.81 12.42 -16.73
N VAL A 830 -27.20 11.34 -16.06
CA VAL A 830 -26.78 9.96 -16.35
C VAL A 830 -27.99 9.02 -16.38
N PRO A 831 -28.77 9.00 -17.48
CA PRO A 831 -29.97 8.15 -17.60
C PRO A 831 -29.67 6.65 -17.48
N GLU A 832 -28.43 6.25 -17.78
CA GLU A 832 -27.95 4.88 -17.69
C GLU A 832 -27.75 4.42 -16.24
N ALA A 833 -27.69 5.36 -15.29
CA ALA A 833 -27.45 5.08 -13.88
C ALA A 833 -28.74 4.84 -13.11
N ARG A 834 -28.77 3.77 -12.31
CA ARG A 834 -29.80 3.59 -11.28
C ARG A 834 -29.30 4.26 -10.01
N ILE A 835 -30.04 5.28 -9.54
CA ILE A 835 -29.63 6.15 -8.43
C ILE A 835 -30.48 5.87 -7.19
N GLY A 836 -29.83 5.67 -6.05
CA GLY A 836 -30.45 5.61 -4.73
C GLY A 836 -29.97 6.77 -3.84
N ILE A 837 -30.76 7.09 -2.80
CA ILE A 837 -30.44 8.17 -1.85
C ILE A 837 -30.30 7.59 -0.44
N GLY A 838 -29.23 7.96 0.27
CA GLY A 838 -29.01 7.60 1.67
C GLY A 838 -28.51 8.78 2.50
N HIS A 839 -29.25 9.17 3.54
CA HIS A 839 -28.80 10.23 4.47
C HIS A 839 -29.16 9.94 5.94
N GLY A 840 -28.46 10.59 6.86
CA GLY A 840 -28.56 10.29 8.30
C GLY A 840 -29.87 10.71 8.99
N GLN A 841 -30.71 11.49 8.32
CA GLN A 841 -32.06 11.86 8.82
C GLN A 841 -33.15 10.86 8.40
N MET A 842 -32.83 9.91 7.51
CA MET A 842 -33.77 8.84 7.15
C MET A 842 -34.11 7.98 8.35
N ARG A 843 -35.29 7.35 8.33
CA ARG A 843 -35.61 6.35 9.34
C ARG A 843 -34.63 5.19 9.21
N GLU A 844 -34.18 4.66 10.33
CA GLU A 844 -33.13 3.64 10.36
C GLU A 844 -33.44 2.41 9.49
N ARG A 845 -34.71 1.96 9.46
CA ARG A 845 -35.19 0.88 8.57
C ARG A 845 -35.13 1.21 7.07
N GLU A 846 -35.36 2.47 6.72
CA GLU A 846 -35.30 2.92 5.32
C GLU A 846 -33.84 2.98 4.86
N LEU A 847 -32.95 3.51 5.72
CA LEU A 847 -31.52 3.54 5.46
C LEU A 847 -30.94 2.13 5.30
N GLU A 848 -31.29 1.20 6.20
CA GLU A 848 -30.89 -0.20 6.12
C GLU A 848 -31.31 -0.83 4.79
N ARG A 849 -32.58 -0.64 4.38
CA ARG A 849 -33.08 -1.15 3.10
C ARG A 849 -32.31 -0.59 1.92
N VAL A 850 -32.06 0.73 1.89
CA VAL A 850 -31.26 1.38 0.83
C VAL A 850 -29.86 0.77 0.81
N MET A 851 -29.22 0.58 1.96
CA MET A 851 -27.88 0.02 2.02
C MET A 851 -27.83 -1.44 1.54
N THR A 852 -28.81 -2.27 1.92
CA THR A 852 -28.94 -3.66 1.45
C THR A 852 -29.19 -3.71 -0.06
N ASP A 853 -30.05 -2.83 -0.58
CA ASP A 853 -30.33 -2.74 -2.00
C ASP A 853 -29.10 -2.27 -2.80
N PHE A 854 -28.28 -1.38 -2.21
CA PHE A 854 -27.00 -0.97 -2.78
C PHE A 854 -25.99 -2.13 -2.75
N TYR A 855 -25.88 -2.88 -1.65
CA TYR A 855 -24.99 -4.03 -1.55
C TYR A 855 -25.30 -5.10 -2.62
N HIS A 856 -26.59 -5.38 -2.87
CA HIS A 856 -27.04 -6.32 -3.91
C HIS A 856 -27.05 -5.73 -5.33
N GLN A 857 -26.43 -4.57 -5.57
CA GLN A 857 -26.32 -3.93 -6.88
C GLN A 857 -27.66 -3.66 -7.58
N ARG A 858 -28.75 -3.48 -6.81
CA ARG A 858 -30.06 -3.09 -7.37
C ARG A 858 -30.02 -1.69 -7.97
N PHE A 859 -29.15 -0.84 -7.44
CA PHE A 859 -28.77 0.43 -8.02
C PHE A 859 -27.24 0.62 -8.00
N ASN A 860 -26.74 1.48 -8.88
CA ASN A 860 -25.33 1.61 -9.21
C ASN A 860 -24.70 2.86 -8.59
N VAL A 861 -25.50 3.89 -8.31
CA VAL A 861 -25.03 5.16 -7.74
C VAL A 861 -25.76 5.43 -6.43
N LEU A 862 -25.03 5.65 -5.34
CA LEU A 862 -25.59 6.07 -4.05
C LEU A 862 -25.25 7.54 -3.81
N VAL A 863 -26.28 8.39 -3.87
CA VAL A 863 -26.19 9.80 -3.45
C VAL A 863 -26.33 9.85 -1.95
N CYS A 864 -25.29 10.28 -1.24
CA CYS A 864 -25.24 10.18 0.21
C CYS A 864 -24.58 11.36 0.91
N THR A 865 -24.89 11.53 2.19
CA THR A 865 -24.14 12.43 3.09
C THR A 865 -22.94 11.68 3.68
N THR A 866 -22.26 12.27 4.67
CA THR A 866 -21.16 11.62 5.43
C THR A 866 -21.54 10.34 6.19
N ILE A 867 -22.73 9.79 6.00
CA ILE A 867 -23.09 8.48 6.56
C ILE A 867 -22.15 7.35 6.11
N ILE A 868 -21.59 7.45 4.90
CA ILE A 868 -20.62 6.47 4.37
C ILE A 868 -19.26 6.55 5.07
N GLU A 869 -19.00 7.65 5.79
CA GLU A 869 -17.81 7.82 6.63
C GLU A 869 -17.78 6.77 7.75
N THR A 870 -18.93 6.20 8.13
CA THR A 870 -19.03 5.16 9.16
C THR A 870 -19.45 3.81 8.59
N GLY A 871 -18.53 2.84 8.62
CA GLY A 871 -18.83 1.40 8.63
C GLY A 871 -19.17 0.72 7.31
N ILE A 872 -19.63 1.42 6.28
CA ILE A 872 -20.08 0.73 5.08
C ILE A 872 -18.89 0.28 4.24
N ASP A 873 -18.82 -1.04 3.99
CA ASP A 873 -17.87 -1.70 3.10
C ASP A 873 -18.63 -2.28 1.90
N ILE A 874 -18.39 -1.74 0.70
CA ILE A 874 -18.97 -2.26 -0.54
C ILE A 874 -17.82 -2.51 -1.51
N PRO A 875 -17.42 -3.78 -1.72
CA PRO A 875 -16.29 -4.13 -2.58
C PRO A 875 -16.45 -3.67 -4.03
N SER A 876 -17.69 -3.61 -4.53
CA SER A 876 -18.01 -3.13 -5.89
C SER A 876 -17.97 -1.62 -6.03
N ALA A 877 -17.88 -0.85 -4.95
CA ALA A 877 -17.81 0.61 -5.01
C ALA A 877 -16.35 1.09 -5.15
N ASN A 878 -15.92 1.39 -6.38
CA ASN A 878 -14.53 1.78 -6.67
C ASN A 878 -14.37 3.23 -7.13
N THR A 879 -15.45 3.99 -7.27
CA THR A 879 -15.39 5.44 -7.54
C THR A 879 -16.15 6.23 -6.48
N ILE A 880 -15.51 7.27 -5.94
CA ILE A 880 -16.15 8.26 -5.07
C ILE A 880 -16.04 9.65 -5.69
N ILE A 881 -17.15 10.39 -5.69
CA ILE A 881 -17.23 11.78 -6.12
C ILE A 881 -17.66 12.59 -4.90
N ILE A 882 -16.83 13.54 -4.48
CA ILE A 882 -17.05 14.39 -3.31
C ILE A 882 -17.38 15.80 -3.79
N GLU A 883 -18.64 16.21 -3.64
CA GLU A 883 -19.06 17.57 -3.89
C GLU A 883 -18.65 18.49 -2.73
N ARG A 884 -18.16 19.70 -3.05
CA ARG A 884 -17.68 20.69 -2.06
C ARG A 884 -16.62 20.12 -1.12
N ALA A 885 -15.57 19.53 -1.71
CA ALA A 885 -14.44 18.98 -0.97
C ALA A 885 -13.72 20.02 -0.09
N ASP A 886 -13.86 21.31 -0.39
CA ASP A 886 -13.31 22.45 0.36
C ASP A 886 -13.76 22.51 1.84
N HIS A 887 -14.95 21.98 2.14
CA HIS A 887 -15.54 22.03 3.49
C HIS A 887 -15.16 20.87 4.40
N PHE A 888 -14.45 19.86 3.91
CA PHE A 888 -14.13 18.67 4.68
C PHE A 888 -12.75 18.76 5.34
N GLY A 889 -12.60 18.15 6.53
CA GLY A 889 -11.29 17.95 7.16
C GLY A 889 -10.40 16.96 6.40
N LEU A 890 -9.07 17.08 6.54
CA LEU A 890 -8.13 16.17 5.87
C LEU A 890 -8.37 14.70 6.27
N ALA A 891 -8.53 14.44 7.58
CA ALA A 891 -8.89 13.12 8.09
C ALA A 891 -10.22 12.58 7.53
N GLN A 892 -11.23 13.45 7.36
CA GLN A 892 -12.52 13.07 6.80
C GLN A 892 -12.40 12.72 5.32
N LEU A 893 -11.71 13.55 4.54
CA LEU A 893 -11.43 13.30 3.12
C LEU A 893 -10.65 11.99 2.95
N HIS A 894 -9.67 11.73 3.81
CA HIS A 894 -8.94 10.47 3.80
C HIS A 894 -9.82 9.27 4.11
N GLN A 895 -10.67 9.35 5.15
CA GLN A 895 -11.60 8.28 5.51
C GLN A 895 -12.60 8.01 4.39
N LEU A 896 -13.15 9.07 3.77
CA LEU A 896 -14.07 8.98 2.63
C LEU A 896 -13.39 8.36 1.41
N ARG A 897 -12.17 8.82 1.08
CA ARG A 897 -11.32 8.24 0.02
C ARG A 897 -11.13 6.75 0.28
N GLY A 898 -10.74 6.36 1.49
CA GLY A 898 -10.51 4.98 1.88
C GLY A 898 -11.75 4.06 1.87
N ARG A 899 -12.95 4.59 1.62
CA ARG A 899 -14.17 3.77 1.44
C ARG A 899 -14.21 3.07 0.09
N VAL A 900 -13.50 3.58 -0.91
CA VAL A 900 -13.38 2.96 -2.25
C VAL A 900 -12.04 2.26 -2.43
N GLY A 901 -11.92 1.44 -3.48
CA GLY A 901 -10.68 0.73 -3.79
C GLY A 901 -10.41 -0.44 -2.86
N ARG A 902 -11.46 -1.25 -2.64
CA ARG A 902 -11.38 -2.52 -1.91
C ARG A 902 -11.38 -3.74 -2.85
N SER A 903 -11.57 -3.51 -4.15
CA SER A 903 -11.41 -4.51 -5.20
C SER A 903 -10.00 -4.48 -5.81
N HIS A 904 -9.75 -5.36 -6.78
CA HIS A 904 -8.52 -5.43 -7.57
C HIS A 904 -8.47 -4.41 -8.72
N HIS A 905 -9.52 -3.59 -8.88
CA HIS A 905 -9.57 -2.57 -9.92
C HIS A 905 -9.08 -1.22 -9.39
N GLN A 906 -8.49 -0.44 -10.30
CA GLN A 906 -8.07 0.92 -10.03
C GLN A 906 -9.25 1.75 -9.48
N ALA A 907 -9.13 2.30 -8.28
CA ALA A 907 -10.14 3.17 -7.70
C ALA A 907 -9.86 4.64 -8.00
N TYR A 908 -10.94 5.43 -8.04
CA TYR A 908 -10.89 6.84 -8.38
C TYR A 908 -11.62 7.67 -7.31
N ALA A 909 -10.99 8.76 -6.88
CA ALA A 909 -11.58 9.73 -5.96
C ALA A 909 -11.58 11.12 -6.60
N TYR A 910 -12.76 11.65 -6.91
CA TYR A 910 -12.94 12.97 -7.49
C TYR A 910 -13.34 13.96 -6.39
N LEU A 911 -12.45 14.89 -6.08
CA LEU A 911 -12.66 15.99 -5.14
C LEU A 911 -13.08 17.23 -5.92
N LEU A 912 -14.39 17.51 -5.92
CA LEU A 912 -14.95 18.66 -6.62
C LEU A 912 -14.92 19.88 -5.69
N ALA A 913 -14.23 20.93 -6.11
CA ALA A 913 -14.08 22.16 -5.35
C ALA A 913 -14.45 23.38 -6.20
N PRO A 914 -14.86 24.50 -5.59
CA PRO A 914 -15.02 25.75 -6.32
C PRO A 914 -13.66 26.28 -6.82
N PRO A 915 -13.64 27.24 -7.76
CA PRO A 915 -12.40 27.85 -8.23
C PRO A 915 -11.51 28.34 -7.09
N ALA A 916 -10.19 28.20 -7.24
CA ALA A 916 -9.21 28.44 -6.17
C ALA A 916 -9.39 29.78 -5.43
N LYS A 917 -9.80 30.83 -6.15
CA LYS A 917 -10.05 32.18 -5.59
C LYS A 917 -11.14 32.23 -4.51
N LEU A 918 -12.08 31.28 -4.52
CA LEU A 918 -13.21 31.20 -3.56
C LEU A 918 -12.91 30.28 -2.38
N MET A 919 -11.79 29.54 -2.41
CA MET A 919 -11.38 28.64 -1.33
C MET A 919 -10.50 29.36 -0.32
N THR A 920 -10.54 28.90 0.94
CA THR A 920 -9.57 29.33 1.95
C THR A 920 -8.19 28.74 1.63
N LYS A 921 -7.11 29.42 2.05
CA LYS A 921 -5.74 28.91 1.89
C LYS A 921 -5.54 27.53 2.52
N ASP A 922 -6.16 27.29 3.68
CA ASP A 922 -6.10 26.00 4.36
C ASP A 922 -6.85 24.90 3.60
N ALA A 923 -7.95 25.21 2.91
CA ALA A 923 -8.62 24.25 2.04
C ALA A 923 -7.77 23.88 0.84
N GLN A 924 -7.09 24.85 0.22
CA GLN A 924 -6.16 24.60 -0.88
C GLN A 924 -5.01 23.68 -0.45
N LYS A 925 -4.31 24.02 0.64
CA LYS A 925 -3.20 23.19 1.17
C LYS A 925 -3.67 21.77 1.51
N ARG A 926 -4.85 21.60 2.10
CA ARG A 926 -5.40 20.27 2.43
C ARG A 926 -5.72 19.44 1.19
N LEU A 927 -6.32 20.04 0.16
CA LEU A 927 -6.62 19.34 -1.09
C LEU A 927 -5.36 18.97 -1.86
N GLU A 928 -4.37 19.85 -1.89
CA GLU A 928 -3.06 19.62 -2.50
C GLU A 928 -2.26 18.53 -1.77
N ALA A 929 -2.29 18.52 -0.44
CA ALA A 929 -1.73 17.44 0.37
C ALA A 929 -2.40 16.10 0.06
N LEU A 930 -3.74 16.05 -0.07
CA LEU A 930 -4.43 14.81 -0.39
C LEU A 930 -4.13 14.31 -1.81
N SER A 931 -3.92 15.21 -2.78
CA SER A 931 -3.60 14.85 -4.17
C SER A 931 -2.16 14.42 -4.39
N SER A 932 -1.22 14.86 -3.56
CA SER A 932 0.19 14.49 -3.67
C SER A 932 0.52 13.13 -3.05
N LEU A 933 -0.43 12.54 -2.31
CA LEU A 933 -0.26 11.25 -1.64
C LEU A 933 -0.75 10.12 -2.53
N ASP A 934 0.13 9.69 -3.44
CA ASP A 934 -0.08 8.60 -4.39
C ASP A 934 0.32 7.20 -3.85
N ASN A 935 0.59 7.04 -2.55
CA ASN A 935 1.01 5.75 -1.97
C ASN A 935 0.02 5.19 -0.93
N LEU A 936 -0.11 3.85 -0.89
CA LEU A 936 -0.86 3.12 0.15
C LEU A 936 -0.09 3.14 1.48
N GLY A 937 -0.79 3.23 2.62
CA GLY A 937 -0.17 3.47 3.93
C GLY A 937 0.00 4.96 4.28
N ALA A 938 -0.49 5.86 3.42
CA ALA A 938 -0.49 7.31 3.62
C ALA A 938 -1.30 7.78 4.84
N GLY A 939 -2.14 6.93 5.46
CA GLY A 939 -2.93 7.31 6.64
C GLY A 939 -2.07 7.81 7.80
N PHE A 940 -0.86 7.28 7.95
CA PHE A 940 0.12 7.76 8.93
C PHE A 940 0.73 9.11 8.52
N VAL A 941 1.24 9.22 7.29
CA VAL A 941 1.79 10.47 6.73
C VAL A 941 0.76 11.61 6.78
N LEU A 942 -0.50 11.28 6.54
CA LEU A 942 -1.64 12.19 6.64
C LEU A 942 -1.95 12.59 8.06
N ALA A 943 -1.82 11.70 9.03
CA ALA A 943 -1.95 12.07 10.44
C ALA A 943 -0.80 12.99 10.87
N THR A 944 0.41 12.79 10.35
CA THR A 944 1.54 13.71 10.52
C THR A 944 1.26 15.06 9.89
N HIS A 945 0.73 15.11 8.66
CA HIS A 945 0.33 16.35 8.00
C HIS A 945 -0.86 17.03 8.72
N ASP A 946 -1.84 16.27 9.24
CA ASP A 946 -2.95 16.83 10.01
C ASP A 946 -2.45 17.39 11.36
N LEU A 947 -1.45 16.74 11.98
CA LEU A 947 -0.74 17.25 13.16
C LEU A 947 0.07 18.51 12.83
N GLU A 948 0.71 18.59 11.66
CA GLU A 948 1.40 19.80 11.18
C GLU A 948 0.42 20.96 10.93
N ILE A 949 -0.72 20.68 10.29
CA ILE A 949 -1.72 21.68 9.90
C ILE A 949 -2.50 22.18 11.12
N ARG A 950 -2.85 21.29 12.06
CA ARG A 950 -3.70 21.63 13.22
C ARG A 950 -2.95 21.84 14.53
N GLY A 951 -1.71 21.37 14.63
CA GLY A 951 -0.94 21.28 15.88
C GLY A 951 -1.28 20.02 16.70
N ALA A 952 -0.32 19.57 17.54
CA ALA A 952 -0.46 18.35 18.33
C ALA A 952 -1.42 18.44 19.53
N GLY A 953 -1.78 19.66 19.97
CA GLY A 953 -2.52 19.93 21.21
C GLY A 953 -1.72 19.60 22.49
N GLU A 954 -2.16 20.09 23.66
CA GLU A 954 -1.54 19.75 24.94
C GLU A 954 -1.93 18.32 25.39
N LEU A 955 -0.95 17.52 25.85
CA LEU A 955 -1.12 16.08 26.15
C LEU A 955 -2.10 15.81 27.32
N LEU A 956 -2.06 16.62 28.37
CA LEU A 956 -2.85 16.45 29.60
C LEU A 956 -3.72 17.67 29.96
N GLY A 957 -3.59 18.81 29.26
CA GLY A 957 -4.32 20.05 29.53
C GLY A 957 -5.54 20.32 28.63
N ASP A 958 -6.33 21.32 29.04
CA ASP A 958 -7.47 21.90 28.32
C ASP A 958 -7.05 22.98 27.29
N GLU A 959 -5.81 23.48 27.36
CA GLU A 959 -5.28 24.49 26.42
C GLU A 959 -4.91 23.86 25.07
N GLN A 960 -5.41 24.44 23.97
CA GLN A 960 -5.31 23.85 22.64
C GLN A 960 -3.93 24.03 21.97
N SER A 961 -3.07 24.94 22.43
CA SER A 961 -1.81 25.27 21.77
C SER A 961 -0.93 26.18 22.63
N GLY A 962 0.34 25.82 22.87
CA GLY A 962 1.26 26.71 23.56
C GLY A 962 2.73 26.35 23.39
N GLN A 963 3.21 25.31 24.09
CA GLN A 963 4.66 25.02 24.14
C GLN A 963 5.18 24.21 22.93
N ILE A 964 4.35 23.39 22.32
CA ILE A 964 4.75 22.61 21.13
C ILE A 964 4.98 23.54 19.94
N GLU A 965 4.22 24.62 19.84
CA GLU A 965 4.37 25.65 18.80
C GLU A 965 5.67 26.46 18.98
N THR A 966 6.13 26.67 20.22
CA THR A 966 7.34 27.47 20.48
C THR A 966 8.64 26.69 20.23
N ILE A 967 8.74 25.45 20.72
CA ILE A 967 9.98 24.65 20.62
C ILE A 967 9.98 23.60 19.50
N GLY A 968 8.81 23.30 18.93
CA GLY A 968 8.64 22.25 17.93
C GLY A 968 8.41 20.87 18.56
N PHE A 969 7.57 20.07 17.92
CA PHE A 969 7.13 18.76 18.39
C PHE A 969 8.28 17.76 18.58
N SER A 970 9.20 17.62 17.63
CA SER A 970 10.29 16.64 17.73
C SER A 970 11.16 16.85 18.96
N LEU A 971 11.54 18.10 19.25
CA LEU A 971 12.35 18.43 20.42
C LEU A 971 11.56 18.24 21.72
N TYR A 972 10.29 18.65 21.75
CA TYR A 972 9.42 18.44 22.90
C TYR A 972 9.33 16.96 23.29
N MET A 973 9.23 16.07 22.29
CA MET A 973 9.13 14.62 22.49
C MET A 973 10.44 14.02 23.03
N GLU A 974 11.58 14.43 22.49
CA GLU A 974 12.89 13.99 22.99
C GLU A 974 13.11 14.38 24.47
N MET A 975 12.72 15.61 24.83
CA MET A 975 12.78 16.08 26.22
C MET A 975 11.86 15.26 27.15
N LEU A 976 10.67 14.89 26.67
CA LEU A 976 9.72 14.08 27.44
C LEU A 976 10.22 12.65 27.65
N GLU A 977 10.78 12.02 26.62
CA GLU A 977 11.36 10.67 26.70
C GLU A 977 12.53 10.64 27.70
N ASN A 978 13.45 11.59 27.61
CA ASN A 978 14.58 11.72 28.53
C ASN A 978 14.11 11.98 29.97
N ALA A 979 13.11 12.84 30.17
CA ALA A 979 12.55 13.12 31.49
C ALA A 979 11.91 11.87 32.12
N MET A 980 11.16 11.09 31.34
CA MET A 980 10.60 9.83 31.82
C MET A 980 11.67 8.79 32.17
N GLN A 981 12.72 8.64 31.34
CA GLN A 981 13.82 7.71 31.65
C GLN A 981 14.55 8.10 32.93
N ALA A 982 14.84 9.38 33.14
CA ALA A 982 15.47 9.88 34.35
C ALA A 982 14.61 9.62 35.60
N LEU A 983 13.32 9.95 35.53
CA LEU A 983 12.38 9.73 36.63
C LEU A 983 12.18 8.23 36.93
N LYS A 984 12.15 7.35 35.92
CA LYS A 984 12.13 5.88 36.12
C LYS A 984 13.38 5.38 36.85
N GLN A 985 14.53 6.03 36.65
CA GLN A 985 15.78 5.71 37.34
C GLN A 985 15.88 6.37 38.74
N GLY A 986 14.83 7.08 39.20
CA GLY A 986 14.81 7.79 40.48
C GLY A 986 15.69 9.04 40.52
N LYS A 987 16.10 9.57 39.37
CA LYS A 987 16.88 10.81 39.25
C LYS A 987 15.97 11.98 38.93
N GLU A 988 16.24 13.15 39.52
CA GLU A 988 15.64 14.38 39.02
C GLU A 988 16.37 14.80 37.72
N PRO A 989 15.66 14.92 36.58
CA PRO A 989 16.31 15.30 35.33
C PRO A 989 16.82 16.74 35.41
N SER A 990 18.12 16.93 35.18
CA SER A 990 18.71 18.25 34.95
C SER A 990 18.56 18.68 33.48
N LEU A 991 18.53 20.00 33.22
CA LEU A 991 18.39 20.55 31.85
C LEU A 991 19.45 20.03 30.87
N ASP A 992 20.68 19.82 31.36
CA ASP A 992 21.81 19.35 30.55
C ASP A 992 21.72 17.85 30.22
N GLU A 993 21.18 17.03 31.13
CA GLU A 993 20.91 15.61 30.87
C GLU A 993 19.77 15.41 29.86
N LEU A 994 18.79 16.32 29.85
CA LEU A 994 17.67 16.30 28.92
C LEU A 994 18.07 16.64 27.47
N THR A 995 19.25 17.23 27.24
CA THR A 995 19.70 17.73 25.92
C THR A 995 20.96 17.07 25.35
N GLN A 996 21.46 15.97 25.96
CA GLN A 996 22.63 15.18 25.54
C GLN A 996 23.77 16.00 24.91
N ALA A 997 24.76 16.42 25.70
CA ALA A 997 26.03 16.93 25.17
C ALA A 997 26.70 15.84 24.31
N GLN A 998 26.78 16.05 22.99
CA GLN A 998 27.40 15.11 22.05
C GLN A 998 28.90 15.37 21.90
N VAL A 999 29.62 14.35 21.44
CA VAL A 999 31.08 14.41 21.21
C VAL A 999 31.38 15.14 19.89
N GLU A 1000 32.11 16.25 19.98
CA GLU A 1000 32.65 16.93 18.80
C GLU A 1000 33.96 16.28 18.36
N ILE A 1001 34.07 15.84 17.11
CA ILE A 1001 35.29 15.27 16.55
C ILE A 1001 35.69 16.08 15.31
N ASP A 1002 36.78 16.83 15.40
CA ASP A 1002 37.42 17.53 14.28
C ASP A 1002 38.81 16.93 14.01
N LEU A 1003 38.89 16.11 12.97
CA LEU A 1003 40.14 15.49 12.53
C LEU A 1003 40.87 16.24 11.43
N ARG A 1004 40.27 17.34 10.93
CA ARG A 1004 40.73 18.03 9.72
C ARG A 1004 41.02 17.08 8.56
N ILE A 1005 40.04 16.24 8.24
CA ILE A 1005 40.02 15.36 7.08
C ILE A 1005 38.69 15.54 6.33
N PRO A 1006 38.64 15.42 5.00
CA PRO A 1006 37.38 15.48 4.25
C PRO A 1006 36.51 14.30 4.65
N ALA A 1007 35.33 14.58 5.23
CA ALA A 1007 34.38 13.60 5.71
C ALA A 1007 32.97 13.97 5.25
N LEU A 1008 32.61 13.56 4.03
CA LEU A 1008 31.36 13.92 3.37
C LEU A 1008 30.91 12.82 2.40
N LEU A 1009 29.67 12.93 1.94
CA LEU A 1009 29.09 12.19 0.83
C LEU A 1009 29.22 13.06 -0.44
N PRO A 1010 30.15 12.73 -1.35
CA PRO A 1010 30.40 13.55 -2.53
C PRO A 1010 29.18 13.65 -3.45
N GLU A 1011 29.01 14.78 -4.13
CA GLU A 1011 27.89 15.04 -5.05
C GLU A 1011 27.91 14.09 -6.27
N ASP A 1012 29.10 13.70 -6.73
CA ASP A 1012 29.30 12.71 -7.79
C ASP A 1012 28.96 11.27 -7.37
N TYR A 1013 28.99 10.98 -6.07
CA TYR A 1013 28.55 9.68 -5.52
C TYR A 1013 27.05 9.65 -5.24
N LEU A 1014 26.52 10.73 -4.66
CA LEU A 1014 25.11 10.85 -4.29
C LEU A 1014 24.62 12.28 -4.57
N GLY A 1015 24.06 12.48 -5.77
CA GLY A 1015 23.64 13.79 -6.26
C GLY A 1015 22.35 14.33 -5.64
N ASP A 1016 21.41 13.46 -5.28
CA ASP A 1016 20.17 13.90 -4.61
C ASP A 1016 20.46 14.40 -3.19
N VAL A 1017 20.30 15.71 -3.01
CA VAL A 1017 20.46 16.45 -1.74
C VAL A 1017 19.64 15.83 -0.61
N ASN A 1018 18.41 15.42 -0.87
CA ASN A 1018 17.48 14.91 0.14
C ASN A 1018 17.87 13.52 0.63
N LEU A 1019 18.20 12.61 -0.31
CA LEU A 1019 18.74 11.30 0.02
C LEU A 1019 20.07 11.44 0.78
N ARG A 1020 20.95 12.36 0.37
CA ARG A 1020 22.22 12.62 1.04
C ARG A 1020 22.03 13.04 2.49
N LEU A 1021 21.11 13.97 2.71
CA LEU A 1021 20.79 14.51 4.02
C LEU A 1021 20.13 13.46 4.93
N SER A 1022 19.31 12.58 4.35
CA SER A 1022 18.80 11.39 5.04
C SER A 1022 19.92 10.47 5.50
N PHE A 1023 20.89 10.13 4.63
CA PHE A 1023 22.04 9.30 5.01
C PHE A 1023 22.93 9.97 6.06
N TYR A 1024 23.24 11.26 5.93
CA TYR A 1024 24.00 11.97 6.96
C TYR A 1024 23.32 11.90 8.33
N LYS A 1025 21.99 12.08 8.39
CA LYS A 1025 21.23 11.97 9.63
C LYS A 1025 21.24 10.54 10.19
N ARG A 1026 21.07 9.53 9.34
CA ARG A 1026 21.14 8.11 9.75
C ARG A 1026 22.51 7.74 10.29
N ILE A 1027 23.59 8.20 9.64
CA ILE A 1027 24.97 7.99 10.09
C ILE A 1027 25.22 8.72 11.42
N ALA A 1028 24.78 9.98 11.55
CA ALA A 1028 24.96 10.75 12.78
C ALA A 1028 24.09 10.25 13.95
N GLY A 1029 22.96 9.60 13.66
CA GLY A 1029 22.01 9.06 14.63
C GLY A 1029 22.18 7.59 14.98
N ALA A 1030 23.09 6.87 14.31
CA ALA A 1030 23.40 5.48 14.61
C ALA A 1030 23.89 5.33 16.05
N LYS A 1031 23.45 4.28 16.75
CA LYS A 1031 23.78 4.03 18.17
C LYS A 1031 24.77 2.88 18.34
N THR A 1032 24.86 1.98 17.36
CA THR A 1032 25.72 0.80 17.41
C THR A 1032 26.63 0.70 16.18
N GLU A 1033 27.71 -0.06 16.32
CA GLU A 1033 28.65 -0.32 15.21
C GLU A 1033 28.04 -1.25 14.14
N GLU A 1034 27.14 -2.14 14.54
CA GLU A 1034 26.36 -2.99 13.63
C GLU A 1034 25.43 -2.16 12.73
N GLU A 1035 24.70 -1.17 13.29
CA GLU A 1035 23.86 -0.24 12.52
C GLU A 1035 24.69 0.55 11.49
N LEU A 1036 25.88 1.02 11.87
CA LEU A 1036 26.80 1.69 10.95
C LEU A 1036 27.29 0.76 9.84
N ALA A 1037 27.59 -0.50 10.16
CA ALA A 1037 27.99 -1.49 9.17
C ALA A 1037 26.86 -1.80 8.18
N GLU A 1038 25.62 -1.93 8.64
CA GLU A 1038 24.46 -2.10 7.77
C GLU A 1038 24.25 -0.90 6.84
N LEU A 1039 24.38 0.34 7.36
CA LEU A 1039 24.31 1.57 6.55
C LEU A 1039 25.41 1.61 5.49
N LYS A 1040 26.61 1.15 5.84
CA LYS A 1040 27.75 1.05 4.92
C LYS A 1040 27.45 0.06 3.79
N VAL A 1041 26.92 -1.12 4.12
CA VAL A 1041 26.51 -2.14 3.13
C VAL A 1041 25.39 -1.61 2.24
N GLU A 1042 24.40 -0.91 2.81
CA GLU A 1042 23.30 -0.32 2.04
C GLU A 1042 23.80 0.73 1.03
N LEU A 1043 24.72 1.61 1.44
CA LEU A 1043 25.32 2.58 0.51
C LEU A 1043 26.08 1.89 -0.62
N ILE A 1044 26.78 0.79 -0.30
CA ILE A 1044 27.53 0.04 -1.31
C ILE A 1044 26.60 -0.64 -2.31
N ASP A 1045 25.54 -1.29 -1.81
CA ASP A 1045 24.56 -1.98 -2.66
C ASP A 1045 23.81 -1.00 -3.58
N ARG A 1046 23.50 0.22 -3.10
CA ARG A 1046 22.69 1.21 -3.81
C ARG A 1046 23.48 2.16 -4.73
N PHE A 1047 24.72 2.48 -4.39
CA PHE A 1047 25.51 3.53 -5.07
C PHE A 1047 26.92 3.07 -5.47
N GLY A 1048 27.32 1.84 -5.14
CA GLY A 1048 28.62 1.29 -5.50
C GLY A 1048 29.72 1.58 -4.46
N LEU A 1049 30.99 1.56 -4.88
CA LEU A 1049 32.11 1.65 -3.93
C LEU A 1049 32.20 3.02 -3.24
N LEU A 1050 32.42 3.00 -1.91
CA LEU A 1050 32.53 4.22 -1.11
C LEU A 1050 33.78 5.05 -1.47
N PRO A 1051 33.63 6.35 -1.77
CA PRO A 1051 34.74 7.28 -1.90
C PRO A 1051 35.53 7.43 -0.59
N ASN A 1052 36.78 7.89 -0.67
CA ASN A 1052 37.63 8.07 0.51
C ASN A 1052 37.03 9.06 1.53
N ALA A 1053 36.40 10.15 1.07
CA ALA A 1053 35.71 11.09 1.94
C ALA A 1053 34.54 10.44 2.70
N SER A 1054 33.82 9.51 2.06
CA SER A 1054 32.72 8.78 2.69
C SER A 1054 33.23 7.72 3.66
N LYS A 1055 34.35 7.05 3.36
CA LYS A 1055 35.02 6.15 4.32
C LYS A 1055 35.38 6.90 5.60
N ASN A 1056 36.00 8.08 5.47
CA ASN A 1056 36.35 8.92 6.62
C ASN A 1056 35.12 9.31 7.46
N LEU A 1057 33.97 9.58 6.83
CA LEU A 1057 32.73 9.90 7.52
C LEU A 1057 32.27 8.74 8.43
N PHE A 1058 32.33 7.49 7.94
CA PHE A 1058 31.99 6.30 8.73
C PHE A 1058 32.97 6.06 9.87
N GLU A 1059 34.27 6.26 9.62
CA GLU A 1059 35.28 6.11 10.67
C GLU A 1059 35.10 7.16 11.78
N ILE A 1060 34.82 8.42 11.44
CA ILE A 1060 34.51 9.47 12.43
C ILE A 1060 33.24 9.14 13.22
N ALA A 1061 32.21 8.58 12.57
CA ALA A 1061 31.00 8.15 13.26
C ALA A 1061 31.29 6.98 14.24
N SER A 1062 32.12 6.01 13.85
CA SER A 1062 32.55 4.92 14.75
C SER A 1062 33.35 5.45 15.96
N LEU A 1063 34.32 6.36 15.73
CA LEU A 1063 35.08 7.00 16.81
C LEU A 1063 34.17 7.75 17.80
N ARG A 1064 33.09 8.37 17.31
CA ARG A 1064 32.10 9.05 18.14
C ARG A 1064 31.36 8.09 19.07
N LEU A 1065 30.97 6.93 18.56
CA LEU A 1065 30.32 5.88 19.35
C LEU A 1065 31.25 5.35 20.45
N GLN A 1066 32.53 5.20 20.15
CA GLN A 1066 33.54 4.76 21.13
C GLN A 1066 33.87 5.85 22.16
N ALA A 1067 33.85 7.12 21.76
CA ALA A 1067 34.19 8.26 22.62
C ALA A 1067 33.09 8.61 23.63
N LYS A 1068 31.81 8.43 23.26
CA LYS A 1068 30.64 8.74 24.10
C LYS A 1068 30.66 8.05 25.48
N PRO A 1069 30.85 6.73 25.61
CA PRO A 1069 30.91 6.06 26.92
C PRO A 1069 32.16 6.44 27.74
N LEU A 1070 33.20 6.99 27.10
CA LEU A 1070 34.42 7.45 27.78
C LEU A 1070 34.30 8.87 28.35
N GLY A 1071 33.13 9.52 28.22
CA GLY A 1071 32.91 10.87 28.71
C GLY A 1071 33.72 11.94 27.97
N ILE A 1072 34.20 11.66 26.76
CA ILE A 1072 34.93 12.62 25.93
C ILE A 1072 33.93 13.64 25.36
N GLN A 1073 34.21 14.94 25.48
CA GLN A 1073 33.39 16.02 24.91
C GLN A 1073 33.90 16.49 23.56
N LYS A 1074 35.22 16.61 23.40
CA LYS A 1074 35.82 17.14 22.17
C LYS A 1074 37.13 16.46 21.82
N ILE A 1075 37.34 16.20 20.54
CA ILE A 1075 38.58 15.69 19.97
C ILE A 1075 38.96 16.60 18.81
N GLU A 1076 40.09 17.29 18.91
CA GLU A 1076 40.60 18.15 17.83
C GLU A 1076 42.01 17.72 17.46
N THR A 1077 42.27 17.53 16.17
CA THR A 1077 43.61 17.19 15.66
C THR A 1077 44.04 18.06 14.50
N MET A 1078 45.35 18.32 14.46
CA MET A 1078 46.06 19.08 13.44
C MET A 1078 47.24 18.25 12.93
N ALA A 1079 47.91 18.72 11.88
CA ALA A 1079 49.09 18.04 11.32
C ALA A 1079 50.23 17.82 12.33
N THR A 1080 50.33 18.68 13.36
CA THR A 1080 51.44 18.67 14.34
C THR A 1080 51.01 18.19 15.75
N GLY A 1081 49.80 17.66 15.92
CA GLY A 1081 49.27 17.19 17.21
C GLY A 1081 47.79 17.50 17.40
N GLY A 1082 47.26 17.30 18.61
CA GLY A 1082 45.84 17.48 18.91
C GLY A 1082 45.53 17.44 20.41
N PHE A 1083 44.27 17.54 20.78
CA PHE A 1083 43.81 17.37 22.17
C PHE A 1083 42.49 16.61 22.25
N ILE A 1084 42.28 15.98 23.42
CA ILE A 1084 41.04 15.35 23.85
C ILE A 1084 40.56 16.09 25.10
N GLU A 1085 39.32 16.53 25.12
CA GLU A 1085 38.67 17.20 26.24
C GLU A 1085 37.64 16.25 26.86
N PHE A 1086 37.75 16.01 28.17
CA PHE A 1086 36.87 15.13 28.93
C PHE A 1086 35.83 15.91 29.72
N SER A 1087 34.66 15.31 29.93
CA SER A 1087 33.59 15.90 30.75
C SER A 1087 33.99 15.98 32.23
N ALA A 1088 33.40 16.93 32.96
CA ALA A 1088 33.69 17.13 34.38
C ALA A 1088 33.37 15.91 35.28
N ASN A 1089 32.45 15.05 34.85
CA ASN A 1089 32.01 13.86 35.60
C ASN A 1089 32.75 12.59 35.19
N THR A 1090 33.74 12.67 34.29
CA THR A 1090 34.47 11.50 33.79
C THR A 1090 35.42 10.96 34.85
N GLN A 1091 35.26 9.69 35.24
CA GLN A 1091 36.24 8.99 36.07
C GLN A 1091 37.40 8.51 35.18
N LEU A 1092 38.49 9.27 35.19
CA LEU A 1092 39.73 8.91 34.48
C LEU A 1092 40.66 8.19 35.43
N ASP A 1093 41.31 7.09 34.99
CA ASP A 1093 42.41 6.49 35.75
C ASP A 1093 43.67 7.38 35.66
N PRO A 1094 44.07 8.04 36.75
CA PRO A 1094 45.24 8.92 36.72
C PRO A 1094 46.54 8.15 36.43
N MET A 1095 46.62 6.86 36.79
CA MET A 1095 47.82 6.06 36.63
C MET A 1095 48.12 5.72 35.16
N PHE A 1096 47.09 5.44 34.36
CA PHE A 1096 47.23 5.23 32.91
C PHE A 1096 47.83 6.45 32.20
N PHE A 1097 47.27 7.63 32.42
CA PHE A 1097 47.77 8.84 31.77
C PHE A 1097 49.15 9.26 32.30
N LEU A 1098 49.45 9.04 33.57
CA LEU A 1098 50.80 9.22 34.14
C LEU A 1098 51.82 8.31 33.45
N LYS A 1099 51.50 7.03 33.22
CA LYS A 1099 52.38 6.11 32.48
C LYS A 1099 52.61 6.56 31.04
N LEU A 1100 51.57 7.00 30.33
CA LEU A 1100 51.71 7.53 28.96
C LEU A 1100 52.63 8.76 28.91
N ILE A 1101 52.48 9.69 29.86
CA ILE A 1101 53.32 10.89 29.96
C ILE A 1101 54.76 10.50 30.32
N GLN A 1102 54.98 9.52 31.21
CA GLN A 1102 56.32 9.05 31.57
C GLN A 1102 57.03 8.34 30.41
N GLN A 1103 56.30 7.54 29.62
CA GLN A 1103 56.85 6.83 28.46
C GLN A 1103 57.22 7.78 27.32
N ALA A 1104 56.41 8.82 27.08
CA ALA A 1104 56.64 9.77 26.00
C ALA A 1104 56.33 11.23 26.42
N PRO A 1105 57.16 11.85 27.27
CA PRO A 1105 56.91 13.18 27.84
C PRO A 1105 56.98 14.32 26.83
N LYS A 1106 57.65 14.10 25.69
CA LYS A 1106 57.66 15.06 24.57
C LYS A 1106 56.38 15.00 23.73
N VAL A 1107 55.60 13.91 23.85
CA VAL A 1107 54.41 13.65 23.03
C VAL A 1107 53.14 13.97 23.81
N TYR A 1108 53.01 13.56 25.08
CA TYR A 1108 51.77 13.72 25.85
C TYR A 1108 51.91 14.74 26.99
N ARG A 1109 50.89 15.58 27.19
CA ARG A 1109 50.79 16.53 28.30
C ARG A 1109 49.34 16.83 28.67
N PHE A 1110 49.07 17.13 29.94
CA PHE A 1110 47.79 17.74 30.32
C PHE A 1110 47.86 19.27 30.23
N ASP A 1111 46.75 19.88 29.82
CA ASP A 1111 46.56 21.32 29.70
C ASP A 1111 45.32 21.73 30.53
N GLY A 1112 45.49 21.71 31.86
CA GLY A 1112 44.37 21.78 32.81
C GLY A 1112 43.80 20.39 33.17
N PRO A 1113 42.77 20.34 34.02
CA PRO A 1113 42.25 19.08 34.57
C PRO A 1113 41.47 18.22 33.56
N GLN A 1114 40.99 18.83 32.47
CA GLN A 1114 40.06 18.18 31.53
C GLN A 1114 40.63 18.01 30.11
N LYS A 1115 41.76 18.65 29.76
CA LYS A 1115 42.32 18.59 28.40
C LYS A 1115 43.62 17.80 28.36
N PHE A 1116 43.61 16.70 27.62
CA PHE A 1116 44.78 15.87 27.34
C PHE A 1116 45.31 16.16 25.94
N ARG A 1117 46.53 16.67 25.84
CA ARG A 1117 47.14 17.14 24.60
C ARG A 1117 48.25 16.19 24.14
N PHE A 1118 48.29 15.93 22.84
CA PHE A 1118 49.36 15.16 22.20
C PHE A 1118 50.03 15.95 21.07
N VAL A 1119 51.34 15.76 20.91
CA VAL A 1119 52.18 16.45 19.92
C VAL A 1119 52.90 15.40 19.10
N LYS A 1120 52.45 15.20 17.86
CA LYS A 1120 53.02 14.24 16.89
C LYS A 1120 52.78 14.79 15.49
N ASN A 1121 53.81 14.74 14.63
CA ASN A 1121 53.66 15.12 13.24
C ASN A 1121 53.06 13.95 12.45
N PHE A 1122 52.02 14.23 11.66
CA PHE A 1122 51.36 13.29 10.76
C PHE A 1122 51.64 13.70 9.32
N GLU A 1123 52.16 12.77 8.50
CA GLU A 1123 52.45 13.03 7.07
C GLU A 1123 51.21 12.82 6.19
N ASP A 1124 50.31 11.93 6.60
CA ASP A 1124 49.08 11.59 5.88
C ASP A 1124 47.84 11.64 6.79
N ASN A 1125 46.67 11.87 6.19
CA ASN A 1125 45.37 11.89 6.84
C ASN A 1125 45.00 10.54 7.43
N GLN A 1126 45.35 9.43 6.76
CA GLN A 1126 45.08 8.08 7.26
C GLN A 1126 45.85 7.80 8.57
N GLN A 1127 47.14 8.16 8.61
CA GLN A 1127 47.96 8.01 9.82
C GLN A 1127 47.41 8.79 11.03
N ARG A 1128 46.77 9.94 10.77
CA ARG A 1128 46.13 10.75 11.83
C ARG A 1128 44.89 10.04 12.37
N LEU A 1129 44.06 9.51 11.50
CA LEU A 1129 42.84 8.79 11.86
C LEU A 1129 43.18 7.52 12.67
N ASP A 1130 44.10 6.70 12.16
CA ASP A 1130 44.55 5.46 12.81
C ASP A 1130 45.13 5.74 14.21
N PHE A 1131 45.91 6.83 14.37
CA PHE A 1131 46.46 7.20 15.66
C PHE A 1131 45.39 7.59 16.69
N VAL A 1132 44.37 8.34 16.28
CA VAL A 1132 43.25 8.72 17.17
C VAL A 1132 42.45 7.48 17.55
N ALA A 1133 42.18 6.59 16.60
CA ALA A 1133 41.51 5.31 16.85
C ALA A 1133 42.27 4.46 17.87
N GLU A 1134 43.60 4.30 17.70
CA GLU A 1134 44.43 3.58 18.66
C GLU A 1134 44.44 4.24 20.05
N LEU A 1135 44.47 5.57 20.11
CA LEU A 1135 44.48 6.29 21.38
C LEU A 1135 43.16 6.09 22.15
N ILE A 1136 42.02 6.17 21.46
CA ILE A 1136 40.70 5.90 22.03
C ILE A 1136 40.60 4.43 22.45
N ALA A 1137 41.07 3.49 21.63
CA ALA A 1137 41.08 2.07 21.95
C ALA A 1137 41.91 1.76 23.22
N LYS A 1138 43.08 2.41 23.37
CA LYS A 1138 43.93 2.28 24.58
C LYS A 1138 43.23 2.84 25.82
N ILE A 1139 42.51 3.96 25.71
CA ILE A 1139 41.71 4.53 26.80
C ILE A 1139 40.53 3.60 27.15
N SER A 1140 39.87 3.03 26.14
CA SER A 1140 38.73 2.12 26.30
C SER A 1140 39.10 0.78 26.95
N ALA A 1141 40.22 0.18 26.55
CA ALA A 1141 40.69 -1.11 27.07
C ALA A 1141 40.96 -1.08 28.59
N GLN A 1142 41.35 0.06 29.13
CA GLN A 1142 41.61 0.24 30.56
C GLN A 1142 40.32 0.47 31.37
N ASN A 1143 39.32 1.15 30.83
CA ASN A 1143 38.03 1.33 31.52
C ASN A 1143 37.26 0.01 31.72
N LYS A 1144 37.53 -1.02 30.92
CA LYS A 1144 37.00 -2.39 31.12
C LYS A 1144 37.62 -3.15 32.30
N GLU A 1145 38.77 -2.73 32.83
CA GLU A 1145 39.37 -3.32 34.04
C GLU A 1145 38.92 -2.62 35.33
N ILE A 1146 38.20 -1.49 35.23
CA ILE A 1146 37.76 -0.64 36.34
C ILE A 1146 36.25 -0.82 36.65
N ILE A 1147 35.49 -1.38 35.71
CA ILE A 1147 34.09 -1.84 35.88
C ILE A 1147 34.10 -3.34 36.17
#